data_AF-A0A955C4L3-F1
#
_entry.id   AF-A0A955C4L3-F1
#
_cell.length_a   1.000
_cell.length_b   1.000
_cell.length_c   1.000
_cell.angle_alpha   90.00
_cell.angle_beta   90.00
_cell.angle_gamma   90.00
#
_symmetry.space_group_name_H-M   'P 1'
#
loop_
_entity.id
_entity.type
_entity.pdbx_description
1 polymer ?
#
loop_
_entity_poly.entity_id
_entity_poly.type
_entity_poly.pdbx_seq_one_letter_code
_entity_poly.pdbx_strand_id
1 'polypeptide(L)'
;MGTQDLKSDSEGEHLRAFMKHLLADTRALEQMIENDEIESDVRRIGGEQEMVLIDPDGQPSPKSMEVLECIADDHFTTELAKFNIECNLDPLVFGTNCLRKMEEQLNSMLLKARKAAQSCGADVLLTGILPTLSQTHTTLDWMAPMPRYYALNDALGRLRGGDYEFRLTGVDELILKQNSVMLEACNTSFQVHFQVSPQEFARRYNIAQAVAGPALAVATNSPVLFGKRLWRETRIGLFQQAVDTRTTTQVADERKARVSFGQQWVKESVLEIFREDIARFRVLFGADSHEDPFDALAEGRIPKLQSLRLHNSTVYRWNRPCYGISDNKPHLRIENRVLPAGPTVIDSIANAAFWFGLMIGVAEKYDDITEVMDFDDAKSNFLAAARLGMHAQFIWIGSEHPSPAKEVLSEQLLPLARQGLKSANIDSRDIDRYLNVIEGRLSTGRTGSQWLIQSLAKMKGEATQAVRLGSVTRTALDRQWQGDPVHTWPLANLDRSDSVKRGYRRVEQYMTTDLFTVNEDDSVDLVANMMVWQDVRHVPVEDSQHQLVGLVTYRTILRLIGNQRTDAESETIAVSTVMKRDPITVSPETETLEAIRLMLGKKVSCLPVVKEGKLVGIVSDHDFLEVAAELFEKELAQ
;
A
#
# COMPACT_ATOMS: atom_id res chain seq x y z
N MET A 1 13.81 4.86 -43.54
CA MET A 1 14.03 6.31 -43.75
C MET A 1 12.72 7.02 -43.55
N GLY A 2 12.67 7.99 -42.64
CA GLY A 2 11.47 8.78 -42.33
C GLY A 2 11.02 8.75 -40.87
N THR A 3 11.91 8.54 -39.90
CA THR A 3 11.69 8.98 -38.51
C THR A 3 11.75 10.50 -38.48
N GLN A 4 10.59 11.15 -38.42
CA GLN A 4 10.50 12.57 -38.11
C GLN A 4 10.47 12.76 -36.59
N ASP A 5 11.60 13.21 -36.06
CA ASP A 5 11.80 13.91 -34.78
C ASP A 5 10.92 15.17 -34.71
N LEU A 6 9.60 15.02 -34.50
CA LEU A 6 8.68 16.15 -34.34
C LEU A 6 8.00 16.20 -32.98
N LYS A 7 8.31 15.30 -32.04
CA LYS A 7 7.75 15.30 -30.67
C LYS A 7 8.71 15.77 -29.56
N SER A 8 10.03 15.72 -29.77
CA SER A 8 11.02 16.00 -28.71
C SER A 8 11.21 17.50 -28.44
N ASP A 9 11.25 18.34 -29.47
CA ASP A 9 11.45 19.79 -29.31
C ASP A 9 10.25 20.48 -28.66
N SER A 10 9.02 20.07 -29.00
CA SER A 10 7.79 20.59 -28.41
C SER A 10 7.65 20.23 -26.93
N GLU A 11 8.08 19.03 -26.53
CA GLU A 11 8.06 18.60 -25.12
C GLU A 11 9.07 19.40 -24.29
N GLY A 12 10.27 19.65 -24.84
CA GLY A 12 11.29 20.49 -24.19
C GLY A 12 10.88 21.95 -24.02
N GLU A 13 10.20 22.54 -25.01
CA GLU A 13 9.65 23.89 -24.92
C GLU A 13 8.53 24.00 -23.88
N HIS A 14 7.60 23.03 -23.88
CA HIS A 14 6.50 22.99 -22.92
C HIS A 14 7.01 22.85 -21.47
N LEU A 15 8.02 22.01 -21.22
CA LEU A 15 8.64 21.86 -19.90
C LEU A 15 9.36 23.16 -19.44
N ARG A 16 10.02 23.88 -20.35
CA ARG A 16 10.65 25.17 -20.03
C ARG A 16 9.61 26.23 -19.68
N ALA A 17 8.50 26.28 -20.43
CA ALA A 17 7.39 27.17 -20.14
C ALA A 17 6.78 26.86 -18.76
N PHE A 18 6.50 25.59 -18.48
CA PHE A 18 6.00 25.17 -17.17
C PHE A 18 6.96 25.53 -16.02
N MET A 19 8.27 25.32 -16.21
CA MET A 19 9.27 25.71 -15.21
C MET A 19 9.25 27.22 -14.95
N LYS A 20 9.05 28.05 -15.98
CA LYS A 20 8.88 29.50 -15.81
C LYS A 20 7.65 29.84 -14.96
N HIS A 21 6.52 29.19 -15.21
CA HIS A 21 5.30 29.38 -14.42
C HIS A 21 5.46 28.87 -12.98
N LEU A 22 6.13 27.73 -12.78
CA LEU A 22 6.45 27.19 -11.45
C LEU A 22 7.31 28.15 -10.62
N LEU A 23 8.32 28.78 -11.24
CA LEU A 23 9.15 29.78 -10.58
C LEU A 23 8.36 31.07 -10.28
N ALA A 24 7.44 31.47 -11.16
CA ALA A 24 6.55 32.61 -10.93
C ALA A 24 5.62 32.34 -9.74
N ASP A 25 4.97 31.18 -9.68
CA ASP A 25 4.11 30.76 -8.56
C ASP A 25 4.89 30.75 -7.24
N THR A 26 6.13 30.25 -7.26
CA THR A 26 6.98 30.19 -6.06
C THR A 26 7.33 31.59 -5.54
N ARG A 27 7.60 32.55 -6.43
CA ARG A 27 7.88 33.94 -6.05
C ARG A 27 6.61 34.68 -5.60
N ALA A 28 5.48 34.40 -6.22
CA ALA A 28 4.20 34.93 -5.77
C ALA A 28 3.86 34.45 -4.35
N LEU A 29 4.09 33.16 -4.05
CA LEU A 29 3.93 32.64 -2.69
C LEU A 29 4.86 33.34 -1.68
N GLU A 30 6.11 33.61 -2.07
CA GLU A 30 7.05 34.39 -1.24
C GLU A 30 6.52 35.79 -0.95
N GLN A 31 6.07 36.52 -1.97
CA GLN A 31 5.45 37.84 -1.80
C GLN A 31 4.20 37.80 -0.91
N MET A 32 3.35 36.79 -1.07
CA MET A 32 2.15 36.61 -0.23
C MET A 32 2.52 36.36 1.24
N ILE A 33 3.60 35.63 1.51
CA ILE A 33 4.09 35.39 2.87
C ILE A 33 4.68 36.68 3.46
N GLU A 34 5.49 37.42 2.70
CA GLU A 34 6.10 38.69 3.14
C GLU A 34 5.07 39.79 3.41
N ASN A 35 3.94 39.78 2.69
CA ASN A 35 2.86 40.74 2.82
C ASN A 35 1.78 40.32 3.85
N ASP A 36 1.98 39.22 4.59
CA ASP A 36 0.99 38.66 5.53
C ASP A 36 -0.39 38.37 4.88
N GLU A 37 -0.41 37.96 3.61
CA GLU A 37 -1.64 37.68 2.85
C GLU A 37 -2.19 36.26 3.07
N ILE A 38 -1.40 35.38 3.73
CA ILE A 38 -1.79 34.00 4.07
C ILE A 38 -2.51 33.97 5.42
N GLU A 39 -3.64 33.27 5.48
CA GLU A 39 -4.46 33.13 6.68
C GLU A 39 -3.69 32.52 7.86
N SER A 40 -3.70 33.22 9.00
CA SER A 40 -2.94 32.87 10.22
C SER A 40 -3.77 32.85 11.50
N ASP A 41 -5.01 33.36 11.47
CA ASP A 41 -5.91 33.57 12.62
C ASP A 41 -6.71 32.33 13.01
N VAL A 42 -6.75 31.30 12.15
CA VAL A 42 -7.53 30.08 12.35
C VAL A 42 -6.70 28.84 12.04
N ARG A 43 -6.97 27.77 12.80
CA ARG A 43 -6.48 26.43 12.49
C ARG A 43 -7.65 25.55 12.08
N ARG A 44 -7.55 24.93 10.92
CA ARG A 44 -8.46 23.88 10.47
C ARG A 44 -7.73 22.55 10.37
N ILE A 45 -8.49 21.48 10.57
CA ILE A 45 -8.11 20.10 10.28
C ILE A 45 -8.98 19.57 9.15
N GLY A 46 -8.45 18.60 8.42
CA GLY A 46 -9.18 17.88 7.36
C GLY A 46 -8.61 16.48 7.20
N GLY A 47 -9.15 15.71 6.27
CA GLY A 47 -8.57 14.42 5.94
C GLY A 47 -9.04 13.85 4.61
N GLU A 48 -8.29 12.88 4.12
CA GLU A 48 -8.52 12.15 2.88
C GLU A 48 -8.50 10.67 3.24
N GLN A 49 -9.57 9.95 2.93
CA GLN A 49 -9.68 8.51 3.19
C GLN A 49 -9.66 7.76 1.87
N GLU A 50 -8.58 7.05 1.61
CA GLU A 50 -8.50 6.08 0.53
C GLU A 50 -9.12 4.75 0.98
N MET A 51 -9.78 4.06 0.06
CA MET A 51 -10.57 2.87 0.34
C MET A 51 -10.32 1.80 -0.73
N VAL A 52 -10.44 0.53 -0.34
CA VAL A 52 -10.33 -0.60 -1.27
C VAL A 52 -11.71 -1.20 -1.52
N LEU A 53 -12.05 -1.39 -2.79
CA LEU A 53 -13.21 -2.14 -3.23
C LEU A 53 -12.90 -3.63 -3.27
N ILE A 54 -13.76 -4.43 -2.65
CA ILE A 54 -13.64 -5.88 -2.63
C ILE A 54 -14.90 -6.53 -3.17
N ASP A 55 -14.75 -7.70 -3.79
CA ASP A 55 -15.86 -8.54 -4.20
C ASP A 55 -16.38 -9.37 -3.00
N PRO A 56 -17.48 -10.14 -3.16
CA PRO A 56 -17.99 -10.99 -2.09
C PRO A 56 -17.00 -12.04 -1.57
N ASP A 57 -16.00 -12.43 -2.36
CA ASP A 57 -14.98 -13.41 -1.96
C ASP A 57 -13.85 -12.75 -1.16
N GLY A 58 -13.84 -11.41 -1.09
CA GLY A 58 -12.81 -10.60 -0.45
C GLY A 58 -11.64 -10.31 -1.39
N GLN A 59 -11.77 -10.52 -2.69
CA GLN A 59 -10.76 -10.18 -3.71
C GLN A 59 -10.92 -8.72 -4.17
N PRO A 60 -9.90 -8.09 -4.77
CA PRO A 60 -10.02 -6.75 -5.35
C PRO A 60 -11.16 -6.68 -6.38
N SER A 61 -12.02 -5.67 -6.28
CA SER A 61 -13.12 -5.44 -7.22
C SER A 61 -12.79 -4.28 -8.18
N PRO A 62 -12.76 -4.47 -9.52
CA PRO A 62 -12.39 -3.44 -10.50
C PRO A 62 -13.52 -2.42 -10.77
N LYS A 63 -14.40 -2.15 -9.80
CA LYS A 63 -15.65 -1.42 -9.99
C LYS A 63 -15.62 0.04 -9.55
N SER A 64 -14.44 0.63 -9.33
CA SER A 64 -14.30 2.04 -8.90
C SER A 64 -15.14 3.02 -9.71
N MET A 65 -15.09 2.97 -11.04
CA MET A 65 -15.83 3.89 -11.90
C MET A 65 -17.34 3.74 -11.74
N GLU A 66 -17.85 2.50 -11.76
CA GLU A 66 -19.27 2.19 -11.56
C GLU A 66 -19.75 2.66 -10.17
N VAL A 67 -18.93 2.46 -9.14
CA VAL A 67 -19.22 2.88 -7.78
C VAL A 67 -19.22 4.40 -7.66
N LEU A 68 -18.25 5.10 -8.25
CA LEU A 68 -18.18 6.57 -8.24
C LEU A 68 -19.39 7.19 -8.96
N GLU A 69 -19.78 6.64 -10.11
CA GLU A 69 -20.99 7.05 -10.82
C GLU A 69 -22.25 6.86 -9.96
N CYS A 70 -22.33 5.76 -9.19
CA CYS A 70 -23.44 5.49 -8.29
C CYS A 70 -23.46 6.40 -7.05
N ILE A 71 -22.28 6.74 -6.51
CA ILE A 71 -22.13 7.65 -5.36
C ILE A 71 -22.60 9.06 -5.74
N ALA A 72 -22.24 9.54 -6.94
CA ALA A 72 -22.58 10.86 -7.48
C ALA A 72 -22.35 11.99 -6.47
N ASP A 73 -21.11 12.13 -5.98
CA ASP A 73 -20.72 13.11 -4.96
C ASP A 73 -19.28 13.58 -5.19
N ASP A 74 -19.08 14.89 -5.20
CA ASP A 74 -17.80 15.53 -5.48
C ASP A 74 -16.76 15.32 -4.38
N HIS A 75 -17.16 14.85 -3.19
CA HIS A 75 -16.20 14.42 -2.18
C HIS A 75 -15.41 13.18 -2.62
N PHE A 76 -15.95 12.39 -3.55
CA PHE A 76 -15.34 11.13 -3.99
C PHE A 76 -14.62 11.28 -5.32
N THR A 77 -13.47 10.63 -5.42
CA THR A 77 -12.69 10.58 -6.67
C THR A 77 -12.08 9.21 -6.88
N THR A 78 -11.61 8.97 -8.10
CA THR A 78 -10.87 7.76 -8.44
C THR A 78 -9.43 7.86 -7.96
N GLU A 79 -8.89 6.70 -7.61
CA GLU A 79 -7.46 6.49 -7.39
C GLU A 79 -6.81 5.79 -8.59
N LEU A 80 -5.49 5.53 -8.50
CA LEU A 80 -4.69 4.95 -9.59
C LEU A 80 -5.27 3.64 -10.14
N ALA A 81 -5.80 2.76 -9.30
CA ALA A 81 -6.35 1.47 -9.71
C ALA A 81 -7.87 1.41 -9.67
N LYS A 82 -8.42 0.51 -10.48
CA LYS A 82 -9.86 0.23 -10.59
C LYS A 82 -10.49 -0.31 -9.31
N PHE A 83 -9.70 -0.71 -8.32
CA PHE A 83 -10.15 -1.19 -7.01
C PHE A 83 -9.96 -0.19 -5.87
N ASN A 84 -9.55 1.05 -6.17
CA ASN A 84 -9.42 2.11 -5.17
C ASN A 84 -10.34 3.28 -5.47
N ILE A 85 -10.88 3.86 -4.40
CA ILE A 85 -11.57 5.15 -4.41
C ILE A 85 -11.07 5.97 -3.24
N GLU A 86 -11.19 7.29 -3.33
CA GLU A 86 -10.85 8.21 -2.25
C GLU A 86 -12.07 9.08 -1.92
N CYS A 87 -12.24 9.46 -0.65
CA CYS A 87 -13.08 10.59 -0.28
C CYS A 87 -12.30 11.67 0.49
N ASN A 88 -12.63 12.93 0.20
CA ASN A 88 -12.11 14.10 0.89
C ASN A 88 -13.11 14.54 1.97
N LEU A 89 -12.63 14.85 3.18
CA LEU A 89 -13.44 15.37 4.28
C LEU A 89 -13.43 16.89 4.28
N ASP A 90 -14.52 17.49 4.74
CA ASP A 90 -14.62 18.94 4.86
C ASP A 90 -13.66 19.47 5.94
N PRO A 91 -13.09 20.67 5.74
CA PRO A 91 -12.23 21.28 6.74
C PRO A 91 -13.06 21.71 7.97
N LEU A 92 -12.58 21.33 9.15
CA LEU A 92 -13.19 21.67 10.44
C LEU A 92 -12.25 22.56 11.23
N VAL A 93 -12.77 23.60 11.88
CA VAL A 93 -11.98 24.40 12.83
C VAL A 93 -11.48 23.51 13.96
N PHE A 94 -10.19 23.57 14.26
CA PHE A 94 -9.55 22.75 15.27
C PHE A 94 -9.91 23.23 16.68
N GLY A 95 -10.49 22.34 17.48
CA GLY A 95 -10.95 22.61 18.83
C GLY A 95 -12.36 22.09 19.08
N THR A 96 -12.81 22.15 20.33
CA THR A 96 -14.16 21.74 20.77
C THR A 96 -14.49 20.30 20.36
N ASN A 97 -15.47 20.10 19.48
CA ASN A 97 -15.98 18.82 19.02
C ASN A 97 -15.55 18.46 17.59
N CYS A 98 -14.44 19.03 17.09
CA CYS A 98 -14.00 18.80 15.72
C CYS A 98 -13.67 17.33 15.42
N LEU A 99 -13.12 16.58 16.40
CA LEU A 99 -12.76 15.17 16.20
C LEU A 99 -13.99 14.27 16.03
N ARG A 100 -15.02 14.43 16.87
CA ARG A 100 -16.28 13.68 16.70
C ARG A 100 -17.03 14.05 15.43
N LYS A 101 -16.97 15.32 14.99
CA LYS A 101 -17.54 15.74 13.69
C LYS A 101 -16.80 15.08 12.53
N MET A 102 -15.47 14.98 12.61
CA MET A 102 -14.67 14.25 11.63
C MET A 102 -15.03 12.75 11.62
N GLU A 103 -15.23 12.13 12.79
CA GLU A 103 -15.71 10.75 12.93
C GLU A 103 -17.10 10.57 12.29
N GLU A 104 -18.05 11.45 12.59
CA GLU A 104 -19.42 11.44 12.05
C GLU A 104 -19.42 11.57 10.52
N GLN A 105 -18.65 12.52 9.98
CA GLN A 105 -18.51 12.71 8.54
C GLN A 105 -17.88 11.49 7.86
N LEU A 106 -16.78 10.97 8.40
CA LEU A 106 -16.09 9.81 7.83
C LEU A 106 -16.99 8.55 7.85
N ASN A 107 -17.75 8.33 8.92
CA ASN A 107 -18.76 7.27 8.95
C ASN A 107 -19.86 7.46 7.90
N SER A 108 -20.32 8.70 7.71
CA SER A 108 -21.34 9.02 6.69
C SER A 108 -20.83 8.74 5.27
N MET A 109 -19.61 9.20 4.96
CA MET A 109 -18.96 8.96 3.67
C MET A 109 -18.72 7.47 3.43
N LEU A 110 -18.18 6.75 4.42
CA LEU A 110 -17.97 5.31 4.30
C LEU A 110 -19.29 4.54 4.08
N LEU A 111 -20.36 4.92 4.77
CA LEU A 111 -21.68 4.31 4.57
C LEU A 111 -22.23 4.58 3.17
N LYS A 112 -22.04 5.80 2.65
CA LYS A 112 -22.42 6.17 1.27
C LYS A 112 -21.66 5.32 0.26
N ALA A 113 -20.34 5.21 0.41
CA ALA A 113 -19.48 4.39 -0.44
C ALA A 113 -19.89 2.91 -0.41
N ARG A 114 -20.15 2.35 0.78
CA ARG A 114 -20.58 0.95 0.95
C ARG A 114 -21.92 0.67 0.27
N LYS A 115 -22.91 1.55 0.42
CA LYS A 115 -24.21 1.39 -0.25
C LYS A 115 -24.06 1.38 -1.77
N ALA A 116 -23.27 2.29 -2.32
CA ALA A 116 -22.99 2.32 -3.75
C ALA A 116 -22.24 1.07 -4.22
N ALA A 117 -21.16 0.69 -3.52
CA ALA A 117 -20.40 -0.53 -3.80
C ALA A 117 -21.29 -1.79 -3.80
N GLN A 118 -22.17 -1.93 -2.80
CA GLN A 118 -23.09 -3.06 -2.70
C GLN A 118 -24.09 -3.12 -3.85
N SER A 119 -24.57 -1.97 -4.32
CA SER A 119 -25.43 -1.92 -5.52
C SER A 119 -24.71 -2.37 -6.80
N CYS A 120 -23.39 -2.21 -6.84
CA CYS A 120 -22.52 -2.68 -7.91
C CYS A 120 -21.99 -4.10 -7.65
N GLY A 121 -22.39 -4.80 -6.57
CA GLY A 121 -21.91 -6.14 -6.24
C GLY A 121 -20.48 -6.19 -5.67
N ALA A 122 -20.07 -5.13 -4.96
CA ALA A 122 -18.81 -5.00 -4.24
C ALA A 122 -19.06 -4.54 -2.78
N ASP A 123 -18.03 -4.45 -1.96
CA ASP A 123 -18.04 -3.78 -0.65
C ASP A 123 -16.78 -2.94 -0.47
N VAL A 124 -16.70 -2.15 0.60
CA VAL A 124 -15.60 -1.23 0.89
C VAL A 124 -14.90 -1.64 2.17
N LEU A 125 -13.59 -1.90 2.06
CA LEU A 125 -12.71 -2.25 3.16
C LEU A 125 -11.67 -1.15 3.41
N LEU A 126 -11.51 -0.76 4.68
CA LEU A 126 -10.41 0.08 5.13
C LEU A 126 -9.20 -0.77 5.51
N THR A 127 -8.10 -0.71 4.75
CA THR A 127 -6.87 -1.44 5.06
C THR A 127 -5.68 -0.83 4.35
N GLY A 128 -4.51 -0.72 5.00
CA GLY A 128 -3.34 -0.12 4.35
C GLY A 128 -2.91 -0.85 3.08
N ILE A 129 -2.89 -2.19 3.10
CA ILE A 129 -2.77 -3.03 1.90
C ILE A 129 -3.82 -4.13 2.00
N LEU A 130 -4.51 -4.41 0.90
CA LEU A 130 -5.49 -5.49 0.86
C LEU A 130 -4.78 -6.86 0.99
N PRO A 131 -5.13 -7.70 1.98
CA PRO A 131 -4.38 -8.94 2.22
C PRO A 131 -4.47 -9.96 1.07
N THR A 132 -5.58 -9.94 0.35
CA THR A 132 -5.90 -10.79 -0.81
C THR A 132 -5.35 -10.26 -2.14
N LEU A 133 -4.72 -9.09 -2.15
CA LEU A 133 -4.12 -8.54 -3.35
C LEU A 133 -3.01 -9.47 -3.86
N SER A 134 -2.99 -9.72 -5.17
CA SER A 134 -1.95 -10.51 -5.86
C SER A 134 -1.25 -9.67 -6.93
N GLN A 135 -0.11 -10.15 -7.43
CA GLN A 135 0.64 -9.45 -8.47
C GLN A 135 -0.15 -9.29 -9.78
N THR A 136 -1.17 -10.12 -10.02
CA THR A 136 -2.00 -10.02 -11.24
C THR A 136 -2.83 -8.73 -11.27
N HIS A 137 -3.06 -8.12 -10.11
CA HIS A 137 -3.82 -6.89 -9.93
C HIS A 137 -3.00 -5.61 -10.15
N THR A 138 -1.70 -5.73 -10.43
CA THR A 138 -0.81 -4.57 -10.63
C THR A 138 -0.41 -4.37 -12.09
N THR A 139 -1.19 -4.90 -13.03
CA THR A 139 -1.03 -4.65 -14.48
C THR A 139 -1.81 -3.40 -14.90
N LEU A 140 -1.50 -2.86 -16.10
CA LEU A 140 -2.19 -1.68 -16.64
C LEU A 140 -3.69 -1.91 -16.88
N ASP A 141 -4.13 -3.15 -17.04
CA ASP A 141 -5.57 -3.48 -17.18
C ASP A 141 -6.37 -3.16 -15.92
N TRP A 142 -5.69 -3.10 -14.77
CA TRP A 142 -6.26 -2.71 -13.49
C TRP A 142 -6.13 -1.21 -13.22
N MET A 143 -5.50 -0.43 -14.10
CA MET A 143 -5.40 1.03 -13.95
C MET A 143 -6.74 1.70 -14.21
N ALA A 144 -7.12 2.66 -13.37
CA ALA A 144 -8.30 3.48 -13.62
C ALA A 144 -8.16 4.21 -14.97
N PRO A 145 -9.23 4.29 -15.79
CA PRO A 145 -9.14 4.78 -17.17
C PRO A 145 -9.05 6.31 -17.28
N MET A 146 -8.17 6.94 -16.49
CA MET A 146 -7.95 8.39 -16.50
C MET A 146 -6.68 8.73 -17.30
N PRO A 147 -6.74 9.66 -18.27
CA PRO A 147 -5.57 10.05 -19.08
C PRO A 147 -4.34 10.43 -18.26
N ARG A 148 -4.55 11.06 -17.09
CA ARG A 148 -3.47 11.48 -16.18
C ARG A 148 -2.62 10.29 -15.67
N TYR A 149 -3.22 9.13 -15.44
CA TYR A 149 -2.52 7.97 -14.87
C TYR A 149 -1.65 7.27 -15.91
N TYR A 150 -2.13 7.15 -17.15
CA TYR A 150 -1.30 6.66 -18.26
C TYR A 150 -0.14 7.61 -18.54
N ALA A 151 -0.39 8.93 -18.52
CA ALA A 151 0.67 9.92 -18.67
C ALA A 151 1.73 9.80 -17.56
N LEU A 152 1.31 9.55 -16.30
CA LEU A 152 2.21 9.31 -15.17
C LEU A 152 3.06 8.06 -15.36
N ASN A 153 2.42 6.96 -15.76
CA ASN A 153 3.09 5.70 -16.05
C ASN A 153 4.17 5.90 -17.11
N ASP A 154 3.84 6.58 -18.21
CA ASP A 154 4.76 6.81 -19.31
C ASP A 154 5.90 7.75 -18.91
N ALA A 155 5.62 8.81 -18.16
CA ALA A 155 6.64 9.74 -17.69
C ALA A 155 7.64 9.08 -16.74
N LEU A 156 7.15 8.29 -15.77
CA LEU A 156 8.01 7.55 -14.85
C LEU A 156 8.75 6.40 -15.55
N GLY A 157 8.11 5.72 -16.49
CA GLY A 157 8.75 4.70 -17.33
C GLY A 157 9.91 5.26 -18.16
N ARG A 158 9.73 6.44 -18.79
CA ARG A 158 10.80 7.14 -19.50
C ARG A 158 11.98 7.51 -18.60
N LEU A 159 11.71 7.97 -17.37
CA LEU A 159 12.76 8.33 -16.42
C LEU A 159 13.56 7.11 -15.93
N ARG A 160 12.92 5.94 -15.80
CA ARG A 160 13.55 4.69 -15.35
C ARG A 160 14.40 4.01 -16.42
N GLY A 161 14.03 4.15 -17.69
CA GLY A 161 14.77 3.55 -18.80
C GLY A 161 14.61 2.02 -18.92
N GLY A 162 13.57 1.43 -18.32
CA GLY A 162 13.27 0.00 -18.44
C GLY A 162 12.64 -0.61 -17.18
N ASP A 163 12.63 -1.94 -17.13
CA ASP A 163 12.16 -2.71 -15.98
C ASP A 163 13.01 -2.42 -14.74
N TYR A 164 12.36 -2.33 -13.58
CA TYR A 164 13.03 -2.12 -12.30
C TYR A 164 12.78 -3.30 -11.35
N GLU A 165 13.80 -3.68 -10.59
CA GLU A 165 13.71 -4.71 -9.56
C GLU A 165 13.38 -4.09 -8.19
N PHE A 166 12.28 -4.50 -7.62
CA PHE A 166 11.88 -4.16 -6.25
C PHE A 166 12.31 -5.27 -5.31
N ARG A 167 12.81 -4.89 -4.14
CA ARG A 167 13.16 -5.83 -3.07
C ARG A 167 12.61 -5.33 -1.75
N LEU A 168 11.68 -6.10 -1.19
CA LEU A 168 11.15 -5.88 0.15
C LEU A 168 11.41 -7.10 1.00
N THR A 169 11.98 -6.86 2.18
CA THR A 169 12.35 -7.91 3.13
C THR A 169 11.56 -7.75 4.42
N GLY A 170 11.01 -8.84 4.93
CA GLY A 170 10.43 -8.92 6.27
C GLY A 170 10.66 -10.32 6.85
N VAL A 171 9.60 -10.95 7.34
CA VAL A 171 9.66 -12.38 7.71
C VAL A 171 9.81 -13.24 6.45
N ASP A 172 9.12 -12.84 5.39
CA ASP A 172 9.29 -13.38 4.04
C ASP A 172 10.06 -12.34 3.17
N GLU A 173 10.55 -12.77 2.01
CA GLU A 173 11.17 -11.89 1.02
C GLU A 173 10.28 -11.77 -0.23
N LEU A 174 10.22 -10.57 -0.79
CA LEU A 174 9.56 -10.28 -2.06
C LEU A 174 10.55 -9.57 -3.00
N ILE A 175 10.92 -10.26 -4.07
CA ILE A 175 11.69 -9.70 -5.19
C ILE A 175 10.78 -9.74 -6.42
N LEU A 176 10.56 -8.60 -7.07
CA LEU A 176 9.77 -8.54 -8.30
C LEU A 176 10.40 -7.59 -9.31
N LYS A 177 10.18 -7.85 -10.60
CA LYS A 177 10.46 -6.88 -11.67
C LYS A 177 9.14 -6.35 -12.20
N GLN A 178 9.00 -5.04 -12.29
CA GLN A 178 7.82 -4.37 -12.84
C GLN A 178 8.25 -3.19 -13.71
N ASN A 179 7.42 -2.88 -14.71
CA ASN A 179 7.59 -1.76 -15.63
C ASN A 179 6.45 -0.73 -15.55
N SER A 180 5.65 -0.80 -14.48
CA SER A 180 4.46 0.02 -14.30
C SER A 180 4.42 0.64 -12.90
N VAL A 181 3.79 1.81 -12.80
CA VAL A 181 3.54 2.54 -11.54
C VAL A 181 2.50 1.86 -10.65
N MET A 182 1.78 0.86 -11.16
CA MET A 182 0.66 0.19 -10.49
C MET A 182 0.98 -0.46 -9.13
N LEU A 183 2.25 -0.62 -8.75
CA LEU A 183 2.60 -1.02 -7.37
C LEU A 183 2.22 0.04 -6.33
N GLU A 184 2.11 1.30 -6.73
CA GLU A 184 1.60 2.39 -5.90
C GLU A 184 0.16 2.14 -5.46
N ALA A 185 -0.68 1.61 -6.35
CA ALA A 185 -2.10 1.35 -6.11
C ALA A 185 -2.35 0.28 -5.03
N CYS A 186 -1.35 -0.49 -4.62
CA CYS A 186 -1.48 -1.42 -3.50
C CYS A 186 -1.75 -0.70 -2.16
N ASN A 187 -1.39 0.58 -2.07
CA ASN A 187 -1.38 1.34 -0.82
C ASN A 187 -2.69 2.13 -0.67
N THR A 188 -3.29 2.09 0.52
CA THR A 188 -4.29 3.08 0.93
C THR A 188 -3.95 3.72 2.28
N SER A 189 -4.40 4.96 2.48
CA SER A 189 -4.02 5.82 3.59
C SER A 189 -5.23 6.58 4.16
N PHE A 190 -5.05 7.06 5.40
CA PHE A 190 -5.92 8.08 5.97
C PHE A 190 -5.06 9.31 6.21
N GLN A 191 -5.04 10.21 5.22
CA GLN A 191 -4.17 11.38 5.24
C GLN A 191 -4.88 12.48 6.02
N VAL A 192 -4.18 13.14 6.95
CA VAL A 192 -4.80 14.21 7.77
C VAL A 192 -4.09 15.53 7.57
N HIS A 193 -4.87 16.61 7.54
CA HIS A 193 -4.37 17.95 7.30
C HIS A 193 -4.38 18.76 8.58
N PHE A 194 -3.35 19.57 8.77
CA PHE A 194 -3.26 20.53 9.86
C PHE A 194 -2.84 21.90 9.30
N GLN A 195 -3.72 22.89 9.38
CA GLN A 195 -3.43 24.26 8.94
C GLN A 195 -2.42 24.92 9.87
N VAL A 196 -1.43 25.60 9.28
CA VAL A 196 -0.31 26.21 9.99
C VAL A 196 -0.05 27.60 9.43
N SER A 197 0.19 28.58 10.30
CA SER A 197 0.57 29.93 9.87
C SER A 197 1.96 29.94 9.22
N PRO A 198 2.26 30.87 8.30
CA PRO A 198 3.59 30.98 7.70
C PRO A 198 4.71 31.10 8.74
N GLN A 199 4.49 31.87 9.81
CA GLN A 199 5.51 32.22 10.80
C GLN A 199 5.97 31.03 11.66
N GLU A 200 5.09 30.05 11.89
CA GLU A 200 5.43 28.85 12.68
C GLU A 200 5.66 27.61 11.80
N PHE A 201 5.56 27.73 10.47
CA PHE A 201 5.49 26.58 9.57
C PHE A 201 6.69 25.65 9.72
N ALA A 202 7.91 26.19 9.72
CA ALA A 202 9.13 25.40 9.86
C ALA A 202 9.14 24.59 11.16
N ARG A 203 8.83 25.23 12.29
CA ARG A 203 8.78 24.58 13.61
C ARG A 203 7.75 23.47 13.65
N ARG A 204 6.51 23.72 13.19
CA ARG A 204 5.46 22.70 13.16
C ARG A 204 5.77 21.56 12.19
N TYR A 205 6.37 21.86 11.03
CA TYR A 205 6.78 20.85 10.07
C TYR A 205 7.86 19.94 10.65
N ASN A 206 8.84 20.48 11.37
CA ASN A 206 9.86 19.68 12.05
C ASN A 206 9.25 18.80 13.14
N ILE A 207 8.25 19.29 13.89
CA ILE A 207 7.51 18.46 14.84
C ILE A 207 6.77 17.33 14.11
N ALA A 208 6.09 17.62 13.00
CA ALA A 208 5.40 16.60 12.19
C ALA A 208 6.35 15.49 11.72
N GLN A 209 7.60 15.85 11.38
CA GLN A 209 8.67 14.91 11.06
C GLN A 209 9.10 14.09 12.29
N ALA A 210 9.40 14.75 13.42
CA ALA A 210 9.80 14.08 14.66
C ALA A 210 8.76 13.05 15.16
N VAL A 211 7.47 13.39 15.08
CA VAL A 211 6.39 12.54 15.59
C VAL A 211 5.87 11.52 14.57
N ALA A 212 6.37 11.52 13.34
CA ALA A 212 5.95 10.59 12.29
C ALA A 212 6.18 9.13 12.68
N GLY A 213 7.34 8.80 13.25
CA GLY A 213 7.65 7.45 13.73
C GLY A 213 6.73 7.00 14.87
N PRO A 214 6.61 7.78 15.96
CA PRO A 214 5.67 7.48 17.03
C PRO A 214 4.21 7.32 16.57
N ALA A 215 3.71 8.21 15.73
CA ALA A 215 2.36 8.12 15.19
C ALA A 215 2.17 6.85 14.35
N LEU A 216 3.16 6.49 13.52
CA LEU A 216 3.11 5.30 12.69
C LEU A 216 3.15 4.00 13.52
N ALA A 217 3.96 3.95 14.57
CA ALA A 217 4.17 2.74 15.36
C ALA A 217 2.85 2.18 15.95
N VAL A 218 1.97 3.05 16.44
CA VAL A 218 0.65 2.67 16.98
C VAL A 218 -0.42 2.48 15.89
N ALA A 219 -0.16 2.95 14.66
CA ALA A 219 -1.12 2.96 13.56
C ALA A 219 -0.94 1.83 12.54
N THR A 220 0.17 1.10 12.57
CA THR A 220 0.51 0.09 11.54
C THR A 220 -0.65 -0.85 11.15
N ASN A 221 -0.92 -0.95 9.84
CA ASN A 221 -2.02 -1.72 9.27
C ASN A 221 -1.75 -2.34 7.87
N SER A 222 -0.49 -2.56 7.47
CA SER A 222 -0.18 -3.19 6.17
C SER A 222 0.96 -4.22 6.22
N PRO A 223 0.79 -5.36 6.90
CA PRO A 223 1.86 -6.33 7.12
C PRO A 223 2.10 -7.33 5.98
N VAL A 224 1.16 -7.43 5.03
CA VAL A 224 1.15 -8.47 4.00
C VAL A 224 0.97 -7.84 2.62
N LEU A 225 1.74 -8.31 1.65
CA LEU A 225 1.64 -7.96 0.24
C LEU A 225 1.87 -9.22 -0.60
N PHE A 226 0.95 -9.55 -1.52
CA PHE A 226 1.04 -10.75 -2.37
C PHE A 226 1.24 -12.04 -1.56
N GLY A 227 0.58 -12.12 -0.41
CA GLY A 227 0.72 -13.23 0.54
C GLY A 227 2.04 -13.28 1.32
N LYS A 228 3.01 -12.40 1.07
CA LYS A 228 4.28 -12.34 1.80
C LYS A 228 4.16 -11.45 3.04
N ARG A 229 4.68 -11.91 4.18
CA ARG A 229 4.74 -11.18 5.45
C ARG A 229 5.97 -10.29 5.46
N LEU A 230 5.76 -8.99 5.26
CA LEU A 230 6.82 -7.99 5.08
C LEU A 230 6.93 -7.09 6.33
N TRP A 231 7.05 -5.79 6.15
CA TRP A 231 7.14 -4.81 7.25
C TRP A 231 5.80 -4.67 7.94
N ARG A 232 5.76 -4.25 9.22
CA ARG A 232 4.49 -3.92 9.88
C ARG A 232 3.72 -2.85 9.12
N GLU A 233 4.41 -1.93 8.47
CA GLU A 233 3.85 -0.99 7.52
C GLU A 233 4.57 -1.07 6.17
N THR A 234 4.29 -2.13 5.42
CA THR A 234 4.84 -2.35 4.07
C THR A 234 4.61 -1.19 3.10
N ARG A 235 3.53 -0.40 3.26
CA ARG A 235 3.29 0.76 2.38
C ARG A 235 4.47 1.72 2.30
N ILE A 236 5.19 1.92 3.41
CA ILE A 236 6.32 2.86 3.45
C ILE A 236 7.44 2.39 2.51
N GLY A 237 7.86 1.13 2.64
CA GLY A 237 8.90 0.55 1.80
C GLY A 237 8.45 0.36 0.36
N LEU A 238 7.20 -0.08 0.16
CA LEU A 238 6.63 -0.29 -1.17
C LEU A 238 6.57 1.01 -1.95
N PHE A 239 5.98 2.07 -1.37
CA PHE A 239 5.81 3.33 -2.08
C PHE A 239 7.16 4.01 -2.38
N GLN A 240 8.11 3.94 -1.44
CA GLN A 240 9.48 4.44 -1.63
C GLN A 240 10.16 3.86 -2.87
N GLN A 241 9.96 2.57 -3.15
CA GLN A 241 10.53 1.92 -4.32
C GLN A 241 9.61 2.10 -5.55
N ALA A 242 8.28 2.02 -5.39
CA ALA A 242 7.27 2.00 -6.46
C ALA A 242 7.33 3.18 -7.43
N VAL A 243 7.76 4.35 -6.98
CA VAL A 243 7.95 5.57 -7.80
C VAL A 243 9.41 6.06 -7.82
N ASP A 244 10.35 5.21 -7.41
CA ASP A 244 11.77 5.50 -7.52
C ASP A 244 12.19 5.53 -8.99
N THR A 245 12.76 6.64 -9.44
CA THR A 245 13.20 6.83 -10.82
C THR A 245 14.71 6.64 -10.99
N ARG A 246 15.42 6.19 -9.95
CA ARG A 246 16.89 6.02 -9.97
C ARG A 246 17.26 4.70 -10.66
N THR A 247 18.19 4.76 -11.61
CA THR A 247 18.83 3.55 -12.17
C THR A 247 19.98 3.06 -11.27
N THR A 248 20.41 1.81 -11.39
CA THR A 248 21.55 1.24 -10.63
C THR A 248 22.85 2.05 -10.78
N THR A 249 23.09 2.68 -11.94
CA THR A 249 24.19 3.63 -12.16
C THR A 249 23.99 4.98 -11.46
N GLN A 250 22.75 5.37 -11.17
CA GLN A 250 22.39 6.61 -10.47
C GLN A 250 22.22 6.45 -8.96
N VAL A 251 22.40 5.25 -8.39
CA VAL A 251 22.49 5.05 -6.92
C VAL A 251 23.84 5.53 -6.38
N ALA A 252 24.86 5.56 -7.23
CA ALA A 252 26.17 6.18 -6.94
C ALA A 252 26.13 7.72 -7.03
N ASP A 253 25.20 8.28 -7.81
CA ASP A 253 24.82 9.70 -7.74
C ASP A 253 23.87 9.84 -6.53
N GLU A 254 24.09 10.80 -5.63
CA GLU A 254 23.22 11.05 -4.46
C GLU A 254 21.80 11.58 -4.83
N ARG A 255 21.28 11.25 -6.02
CA ARG A 255 19.93 11.58 -6.47
C ARG A 255 18.90 10.90 -5.58
N LYS A 256 17.84 11.64 -5.25
CA LYS A 256 16.82 11.25 -4.27
C LYS A 256 15.59 10.65 -4.96
N ALA A 257 14.95 9.70 -4.28
CA ALA A 257 13.64 9.21 -4.69
C ALA A 257 12.59 10.31 -4.48
N ARG A 258 11.54 10.32 -5.31
CA ARG A 258 10.42 11.28 -5.19
C ARG A 258 9.60 11.09 -3.93
N VAL A 259 9.61 9.87 -3.38
CA VAL A 259 9.05 9.58 -2.06
C VAL A 259 10.14 9.76 -1.02
N SER A 260 9.91 10.65 -0.05
CA SER A 260 10.93 10.94 0.95
C SER A 260 10.37 11.36 2.31
N PHE A 261 11.16 11.09 3.34
CA PHE A 261 10.93 11.62 4.69
C PHE A 261 11.36 13.10 4.76
N GLY A 262 12.55 13.37 4.24
CA GLY A 262 13.27 14.64 4.40
C GLY A 262 14.74 14.32 4.62
N GLN A 263 15.57 15.35 4.73
CA GLN A 263 17.04 15.21 4.76
C GLN A 263 17.69 16.08 5.83
N GLN A 264 16.98 17.08 6.31
CA GLN A 264 17.40 17.99 7.36
C GLN A 264 16.14 18.67 7.90
N TRP A 265 16.28 19.30 9.06
CA TRP A 265 15.28 20.21 9.59
C TRP A 265 15.08 21.42 8.69
N VAL A 266 13.83 21.87 8.58
CA VAL A 266 13.48 23.14 7.92
C VAL A 266 13.84 24.28 8.88
N LYS A 267 14.43 25.37 8.38
CA LYS A 267 14.97 26.41 9.26
C LYS A 267 14.00 27.55 9.50
N GLU A 268 13.45 28.10 8.43
CA GLU A 268 12.75 29.38 8.44
C GLU A 268 11.35 29.26 7.81
N SER A 269 11.23 28.63 6.65
CA SER A 269 10.00 28.76 5.84
C SER A 269 9.66 27.52 5.03
N VAL A 270 8.36 27.37 4.74
CA VAL A 270 7.83 26.41 3.75
C VAL A 270 8.51 26.54 2.38
N LEU A 271 8.97 27.76 2.02
CA LEU A 271 9.65 28.02 0.75
C LEU A 271 10.93 27.19 0.59
N GLU A 272 11.63 26.86 1.67
CA GLU A 272 12.82 25.98 1.61
C GLU A 272 12.45 24.61 1.05
N ILE A 273 11.29 24.09 1.46
CA ILE A 273 10.81 22.77 1.03
C ILE A 273 10.45 22.80 -0.45
N PHE A 274 9.67 23.80 -0.89
CA PHE A 274 9.30 23.93 -2.29
C PHE A 274 10.52 24.16 -3.19
N ARG A 275 11.44 25.04 -2.80
CA ARG A 275 12.69 25.29 -3.55
C ARG A 275 13.56 24.06 -3.62
N GLU A 276 13.67 23.29 -2.52
CA GLU A 276 14.38 22.01 -2.53
C GLU A 276 13.75 21.05 -3.55
N ASP A 277 12.43 20.89 -3.53
CA ASP A 277 11.75 19.95 -4.40
C ASP A 277 11.84 20.36 -5.87
N ILE A 278 11.70 21.64 -6.19
CA ILE A 278 11.86 22.19 -7.54
C ILE A 278 13.29 21.98 -8.06
N ALA A 279 14.30 22.18 -7.21
CA ALA A 279 15.70 22.00 -7.59
C ALA A 279 16.09 20.53 -7.79
N ARG A 280 15.41 19.60 -7.11
CA ARG A 280 15.77 18.17 -7.14
C ARG A 280 14.98 17.36 -8.15
N PHE A 281 13.69 17.67 -8.34
CA PHE A 281 12.78 16.81 -9.07
C PHE A 281 12.35 17.45 -10.38
N ARG A 282 12.64 16.75 -11.49
CA ARG A 282 12.20 17.15 -12.83
C ARG A 282 10.67 17.23 -12.89
N VAL A 283 10.17 18.16 -13.66
CA VAL A 283 8.74 18.29 -13.98
C VAL A 283 8.29 17.06 -14.77
N LEU A 284 7.16 16.46 -14.39
CA LEU A 284 6.56 15.31 -15.10
C LEU A 284 5.46 15.74 -16.08
N PHE A 285 4.68 16.77 -15.74
CA PHE A 285 3.57 17.28 -16.54
C PHE A 285 3.61 18.80 -16.60
N GLY A 286 3.13 19.37 -17.70
CA GLY A 286 2.69 20.76 -17.75
C GLY A 286 1.17 20.87 -17.65
N ALA A 287 0.65 22.06 -17.39
CA ALA A 287 -0.78 22.34 -17.49
C ALA A 287 -1.07 23.04 -18.82
N ASP A 288 -2.27 22.81 -19.37
CA ASP A 288 -2.67 23.43 -20.65
C ASP A 288 -2.99 24.92 -20.53
N SER A 289 -3.23 25.42 -19.30
CA SER A 289 -3.53 26.82 -19.02
C SER A 289 -2.85 27.27 -17.73
N HIS A 290 -2.30 28.48 -17.75
CA HIS A 290 -1.62 29.10 -16.61
C HIS A 290 -2.16 30.51 -16.38
N GLU A 291 -2.64 30.78 -15.17
CA GLU A 291 -2.81 32.14 -14.65
C GLU A 291 -1.42 32.73 -14.35
N ASP A 292 -1.17 34.00 -14.70
CA ASP A 292 0.00 34.70 -14.17
C ASP A 292 -0.31 35.11 -12.72
N PRO A 293 0.42 34.59 -11.72
CA PRO A 293 0.11 34.87 -10.33
C PRO A 293 0.33 36.34 -9.97
N PHE A 294 1.19 37.08 -10.69
CA PHE A 294 1.42 38.50 -10.41
C PHE A 294 0.29 39.38 -10.93
N ASP A 295 -0.34 39.01 -12.06
CA ASP A 295 -1.55 39.69 -12.53
C ASP A 295 -2.70 39.47 -11.55
N ALA A 296 -2.85 38.26 -11.01
CA ALA A 296 -3.84 37.98 -9.98
C ALA A 296 -3.62 38.84 -8.72
N LEU A 297 -2.37 38.92 -8.22
CA LEU A 297 -2.04 39.79 -7.08
C LEU A 297 -2.30 41.27 -7.38
N ALA A 298 -1.91 41.76 -8.56
CA ALA A 298 -2.12 43.15 -8.96
C ALA A 298 -3.61 43.52 -9.05
N GLU A 299 -4.47 42.57 -9.38
CA GLU A 299 -5.93 42.71 -9.41
C GLU A 299 -6.60 42.49 -8.03
N GLY A 300 -5.82 42.22 -6.97
CA GLY A 300 -6.34 41.92 -5.63
C GLY A 300 -7.03 40.55 -5.53
N ARG A 301 -6.76 39.64 -6.48
CA ARG A 301 -7.26 38.26 -6.47
C ARG A 301 -6.22 37.33 -5.85
N ILE A 302 -6.68 36.21 -5.29
CA ILE A 302 -5.81 35.19 -4.72
C ILE A 302 -5.27 34.29 -5.85
N PRO A 303 -3.95 34.21 -6.06
CA PRO A 303 -3.37 33.35 -7.10
C PRO A 303 -3.64 31.88 -6.83
N LYS A 304 -3.98 31.12 -7.88
CA LYS A 304 -4.24 29.67 -7.73
C LYS A 304 -2.98 28.83 -7.52
N LEU A 305 -1.82 29.37 -7.88
CA LEU A 305 -0.50 28.72 -7.84
C LEU A 305 -0.51 27.32 -8.48
N GLN A 306 -1.12 27.21 -9.66
CA GLN A 306 -1.44 25.92 -10.29
C GLN A 306 -0.19 25.09 -10.62
N SER A 307 0.88 25.74 -11.06
CA SER A 307 2.11 25.07 -11.46
C SER A 307 2.85 24.54 -10.22
N LEU A 308 2.90 25.35 -9.16
CA LEU A 308 3.44 24.92 -7.86
C LEU A 308 2.66 23.74 -7.29
N ARG A 309 1.33 23.81 -7.27
CA ARG A 309 0.47 22.72 -6.78
C ARG A 309 0.62 21.44 -7.61
N LEU A 310 0.69 21.55 -8.94
CA LEU A 310 0.86 20.41 -9.84
C LEU A 310 2.25 19.76 -9.70
N HIS A 311 3.31 20.56 -9.55
CA HIS A 311 4.64 19.99 -9.27
C HIS A 311 4.65 19.27 -7.93
N ASN A 312 4.14 19.91 -6.88
CA ASN A 312 4.05 19.36 -5.53
C ASN A 312 3.18 18.07 -5.47
N SER A 313 2.18 17.92 -6.33
CA SER A 313 1.40 16.67 -6.41
C SER A 313 2.17 15.49 -7.02
N THR A 314 3.35 15.73 -7.60
CA THR A 314 4.25 14.70 -8.17
C THR A 314 5.52 14.47 -7.34
N VAL A 315 5.57 15.06 -6.14
CA VAL A 315 6.62 14.86 -5.14
C VAL A 315 5.94 14.38 -3.86
N TYR A 316 6.34 13.21 -3.38
CA TYR A 316 5.57 12.44 -2.40
C TYR A 316 6.27 12.45 -1.04
N ARG A 317 6.28 13.59 -0.36
CA ARG A 317 6.82 13.70 1.01
C ARG A 317 5.86 13.09 2.03
N TRP A 318 6.36 12.35 3.01
CA TRP A 318 5.54 11.73 4.07
C TRP A 318 4.77 12.74 4.92
N ASN A 319 5.36 13.91 5.18
CA ASN A 319 4.62 15.11 5.55
C ASN A 319 4.76 16.10 4.39
N ARG A 320 3.65 16.50 3.76
CA ARG A 320 3.68 17.34 2.56
C ARG A 320 3.24 18.76 2.89
N PRO A 321 4.05 19.79 2.56
CA PRO A 321 3.58 21.17 2.63
C PRO A 321 2.56 21.41 1.52
N CYS A 322 1.45 22.05 1.85
CA CYS A 322 0.40 22.33 0.88
C CYS A 322 -0.02 23.80 0.95
N TYR A 323 -0.18 24.40 -0.22
CA TYR A 323 -0.91 25.64 -0.41
C TYR A 323 -2.34 25.32 -0.88
N GLY A 324 -3.32 25.94 -0.23
CA GLY A 324 -4.73 25.78 -0.55
C GLY A 324 -5.48 27.11 -0.50
N ILE A 325 -6.69 27.12 -1.05
CA ILE A 325 -7.61 28.25 -0.99
C ILE A 325 -8.94 27.69 -0.49
N SER A 326 -9.42 28.21 0.64
CA SER A 326 -10.72 27.86 1.23
C SER A 326 -11.40 29.14 1.68
N ASP A 327 -12.73 29.24 1.52
CA ASP A 327 -13.52 30.42 1.89
C ASP A 327 -12.94 31.74 1.33
N ASN A 328 -12.38 31.68 0.11
CA ASN A 328 -11.70 32.79 -0.55
C ASN A 328 -10.55 33.38 0.30
N LYS A 329 -9.79 32.51 0.98
CA LYS A 329 -8.55 32.85 1.68
C LYS A 329 -7.45 31.82 1.37
N PRO A 330 -6.22 32.28 1.09
CA PRO A 330 -5.08 31.38 0.92
C PRO A 330 -4.60 30.89 2.30
N HIS A 331 -4.23 29.62 2.38
CA HIS A 331 -3.73 29.01 3.61
C HIS A 331 -2.61 28.01 3.33
N LEU A 332 -1.79 27.78 4.35
CA LEU A 332 -0.79 26.73 4.37
C LEU A 332 -1.21 25.60 5.30
N ARG A 333 -0.95 24.36 4.91
CA ARG A 333 -1.23 23.18 5.73
C ARG A 333 -0.12 22.14 5.60
N ILE A 334 0.07 21.37 6.66
CA ILE A 334 0.87 20.15 6.65
C ILE A 334 -0.10 18.99 6.44
N GLU A 335 0.13 18.21 5.40
CA GLU A 335 -0.57 16.97 5.16
C GLU A 335 0.28 15.80 5.66
N ASN A 336 -0.21 15.09 6.67
CA ASN A 336 0.39 13.86 7.16
C ASN A 336 -0.12 12.67 6.35
N ARG A 337 0.79 12.04 5.60
CA ARG A 337 0.51 10.90 4.71
C ARG A 337 1.00 9.56 5.28
N VAL A 338 1.52 9.53 6.51
CA VAL A 338 2.11 8.30 7.08
C VAL A 338 1.04 7.31 7.53
N LEU A 339 -0.13 7.79 7.94
CA LEU A 339 -1.16 6.96 8.57
C LEU A 339 -1.85 6.06 7.53
N PRO A 340 -1.97 4.74 7.78
CA PRO A 340 -2.73 3.85 6.91
C PRO A 340 -4.24 4.07 7.04
N ALA A 341 -4.97 3.61 6.03
CA ALA A 341 -6.41 3.46 6.12
C ALA A 341 -6.79 2.41 7.18
N GLY A 342 -7.82 2.70 7.97
CA GLY A 342 -8.42 1.77 8.93
C GLY A 342 -7.51 1.41 10.12
N PRO A 343 -7.76 0.26 10.80
CA PRO A 343 -8.73 -0.77 10.45
C PRO A 343 -10.19 -0.34 10.52
N THR A 344 -10.55 0.61 11.37
CA THR A 344 -11.91 1.17 11.49
C THR A 344 -11.90 2.69 11.45
N VAL A 345 -13.07 3.31 11.34
CA VAL A 345 -13.20 4.77 11.45
C VAL A 345 -12.72 5.27 12.82
N ILE A 346 -13.10 4.61 13.92
CA ILE A 346 -12.63 5.01 15.25
C ILE A 346 -11.10 4.86 15.38
N ASP A 347 -10.53 3.84 14.75
CA ASP A 347 -9.07 3.64 14.70
C ASP A 347 -8.36 4.75 13.91
N SER A 348 -8.93 5.17 12.76
CA SER A 348 -8.45 6.29 11.94
C SER A 348 -8.47 7.61 12.72
N ILE A 349 -9.59 7.92 13.39
CA ILE A 349 -9.71 9.15 14.18
C ILE A 349 -8.82 9.11 15.43
N ALA A 350 -8.62 7.94 16.06
CA ALA A 350 -7.67 7.78 17.15
C ALA A 350 -6.23 8.08 16.72
N ASN A 351 -5.81 7.61 15.54
CA ASN A 351 -4.51 7.93 14.98
C ASN A 351 -4.35 9.44 14.74
N ALA A 352 -5.37 10.08 14.16
CA ALA A 352 -5.40 11.51 13.91
C ALA A 352 -5.33 12.32 15.21
N ALA A 353 -6.17 11.98 16.19
CA ALA A 353 -6.20 12.64 17.50
C ALA A 353 -4.85 12.55 18.22
N PHE A 354 -4.19 11.38 18.17
CA PHE A 354 -2.86 11.22 18.73
C PHE A 354 -1.85 12.13 18.03
N TRP A 355 -1.85 12.16 16.69
CA TRP A 355 -0.94 13.02 15.92
C TRP A 355 -1.20 14.52 16.17
N PHE A 356 -2.46 14.99 16.11
CA PHE A 356 -2.80 16.38 16.42
C PHE A 356 -2.43 16.76 17.85
N GLY A 357 -2.66 15.86 18.81
CA GLY A 357 -2.25 16.04 20.19
C GLY A 357 -0.74 16.21 20.32
N LEU A 358 0.05 15.40 19.62
CA LEU A 358 1.51 15.52 19.60
C LEU A 358 1.97 16.81 18.92
N MET A 359 1.35 17.20 17.81
CA MET A 359 1.67 18.45 17.11
C MET A 359 1.58 19.68 18.02
N ILE A 360 0.60 19.69 18.94
CA ILE A 360 0.45 20.75 19.95
C ILE A 360 1.35 20.50 21.16
N GLY A 361 1.27 19.32 21.78
CA GLY A 361 1.94 19.04 23.04
C GLY A 361 3.47 19.07 22.94
N VAL A 362 4.04 18.58 21.83
CA VAL A 362 5.49 18.67 21.59
C VAL A 362 5.92 20.12 21.43
N ALA A 363 5.16 20.94 20.72
CA ALA A 363 5.48 22.37 20.55
C ALA A 363 5.36 23.17 21.86
N GLU A 364 4.45 22.78 22.76
CA GLU A 364 4.32 23.42 24.07
C GLU A 364 5.44 23.02 25.02
N LYS A 365 5.92 21.77 24.91
CA LYS A 365 7.01 21.25 25.75
C LYS A 365 8.39 21.68 25.25
N TYR A 366 8.58 21.78 23.94
CA TYR A 366 9.84 22.13 23.29
C TYR A 366 9.60 23.28 22.31
N ASP A 367 10.24 24.43 22.55
CA ASP A 367 10.09 25.60 21.67
C ASP A 367 10.64 25.33 20.26
N ASP A 368 11.80 24.68 20.19
CA ASP A 368 12.42 24.22 18.96
C ASP A 368 12.86 22.75 19.09
N ILE A 369 12.19 21.86 18.36
CA ILE A 369 12.50 20.42 18.35
C ILE A 369 13.90 20.13 17.81
N THR A 370 14.44 21.01 16.97
CA THR A 370 15.73 20.82 16.30
C THR A 370 16.92 20.98 17.26
N GLU A 371 16.70 21.61 18.41
CA GLU A 371 17.71 21.77 19.47
C GLU A 371 17.80 20.53 20.39
N VAL A 372 16.78 19.67 20.37
CA VAL A 372 16.64 18.55 21.32
C VAL A 372 16.54 17.17 20.66
N MET A 373 16.50 17.11 19.33
CA MET A 373 16.47 15.87 18.56
C MET A 373 17.25 16.01 17.26
N ASP A 374 18.11 15.04 16.98
CA ASP A 374 18.79 14.95 15.69
C ASP A 374 17.80 14.53 14.58
N PHE A 375 17.99 15.07 13.38
CA PHE A 375 17.15 14.73 12.23
C PHE A 375 17.21 13.25 11.88
N ASP A 376 18.39 12.64 11.95
CA ASP A 376 18.59 11.23 11.63
C ASP A 376 17.95 10.33 12.68
N ASP A 377 17.82 10.77 13.94
CA ASP A 377 17.06 10.04 14.97
C ASP A 377 15.57 10.01 14.64
N ALA A 378 14.97 11.15 14.26
CA ALA A 378 13.57 11.20 13.83
C ALA A 378 13.32 10.29 12.62
N LYS A 379 14.22 10.34 11.63
CA LYS A 379 14.15 9.50 10.42
C LYS A 379 14.34 8.02 10.74
N SER A 380 15.27 7.68 11.62
CA SER A 380 15.53 6.31 12.06
C SER A 380 14.34 5.74 12.82
N ASN A 381 13.75 6.52 13.73
CA ASN A 381 12.52 6.16 14.45
C ASN A 381 11.37 5.89 13.48
N PHE A 382 11.21 6.73 12.45
CA PHE A 382 10.19 6.52 11.41
C PHE A 382 10.37 5.20 10.65
N LEU A 383 11.58 4.91 10.17
CA LEU A 383 11.86 3.65 9.46
C LEU A 383 11.75 2.43 10.38
N ALA A 384 12.19 2.55 11.63
CA ALA A 384 12.05 1.50 12.63
C ALA A 384 10.57 1.20 12.94
N ALA A 385 9.75 2.25 13.12
CA ALA A 385 8.31 2.12 13.30
C ALA A 385 7.62 1.46 12.11
N ALA A 386 7.99 1.84 10.87
CA ALA A 386 7.46 1.21 9.68
C ALA A 386 7.79 -0.31 9.63
N ARG A 387 9.02 -0.68 9.97
CA ARG A 387 9.48 -2.08 9.94
C ARG A 387 8.88 -2.93 11.06
N LEU A 388 8.89 -2.42 12.29
CA LEU A 388 8.66 -3.20 13.51
C LEU A 388 7.39 -2.81 14.28
N GLY A 389 6.72 -1.71 13.91
CA GLY A 389 5.59 -1.16 14.64
C GLY A 389 5.98 -0.81 16.08
N MET A 390 5.12 -1.14 17.05
CA MET A 390 5.38 -0.91 18.48
C MET A 390 6.54 -1.74 19.07
N HIS A 391 7.10 -2.70 18.30
CA HIS A 391 8.29 -3.46 18.72
C HIS A 391 9.60 -2.75 18.36
N ALA A 392 9.53 -1.56 17.74
CA ALA A 392 10.70 -0.75 17.44
C ALA A 392 11.43 -0.28 18.71
N GLN A 393 12.67 0.15 18.53
CA GLN A 393 13.43 0.93 19.51
C GLN A 393 13.48 2.37 19.02
N PHE A 394 13.23 3.32 19.91
CA PHE A 394 13.28 4.75 19.62
C PHE A 394 14.41 5.44 20.36
N ILE A 395 15.12 6.31 19.65
CA ILE A 395 15.96 7.35 20.25
C ILE A 395 15.05 8.56 20.42
N TRP A 396 14.64 8.82 21.67
CA TRP A 396 13.72 9.91 21.98
C TRP A 396 14.36 10.94 22.91
N ILE A 397 13.76 12.12 22.97
CA ILE A 397 14.29 13.27 23.69
C ILE A 397 14.51 12.92 25.17
N GLY A 398 15.74 13.13 25.64
CA GLY A 398 16.14 12.85 27.02
C GLY A 398 16.53 11.40 27.29
N SER A 399 16.53 10.52 26.28
CA SER A 399 17.08 9.17 26.40
C SER A 399 18.55 9.14 25.96
N GLU A 400 19.45 8.62 26.79
CA GLU A 400 20.86 8.40 26.42
C GLU A 400 21.04 7.20 25.46
N HIS A 401 20.06 6.27 25.45
CA HIS A 401 20.08 5.04 24.67
C HIS A 401 18.71 4.77 24.02
N PRO A 402 18.66 4.02 22.90
CA PRO A 402 17.41 3.56 22.31
C PRO A 402 16.54 2.85 23.35
N SER A 403 15.28 3.25 23.45
CA SER A 403 14.30 2.71 24.39
C SER A 403 13.16 2.02 23.64
N PRO A 404 12.48 1.02 24.21
CA PRO A 404 11.33 0.39 23.58
C PRO A 404 10.27 1.42 23.18
N ALA A 405 9.85 1.39 21.91
CA ALA A 405 8.88 2.36 21.38
C ALA A 405 7.59 2.37 22.22
N LYS A 406 7.11 1.19 22.65
CA LYS A 406 5.94 1.06 23.51
C LYS A 406 6.06 1.85 24.82
N GLU A 407 7.23 1.86 25.47
CA GLU A 407 7.49 2.59 26.71
C GLU A 407 7.50 4.10 26.47
N VAL A 408 8.25 4.55 25.45
CA VAL A 408 8.26 5.97 25.03
C VAL A 408 6.85 6.46 24.71
N LEU A 409 6.07 5.63 24.00
CA LEU A 409 4.70 5.93 23.63
C LEU A 409 3.78 6.03 24.85
N SER A 410 3.84 5.08 25.78
CA SER A 410 2.95 5.06 26.95
C SER A 410 3.32 6.09 28.01
N GLU A 411 4.60 6.28 28.28
CA GLU A 411 5.08 7.07 29.43
C GLU A 411 5.30 8.54 29.08
N GLN A 412 5.68 8.84 27.83
CA GLN A 412 6.02 10.20 27.41
C GLN A 412 5.01 10.77 26.43
N LEU A 413 4.70 10.05 25.34
CA LEU A 413 4.00 10.64 24.20
C LEU A 413 2.48 10.62 24.34
N LEU A 414 1.87 9.57 24.87
CA LEU A 414 0.43 9.54 25.11
C LEU A 414 -0.02 10.60 26.13
N PRO A 415 0.68 10.82 27.27
CA PRO A 415 0.39 11.94 28.16
C PRO A 415 0.56 13.30 27.48
N LEU A 416 1.61 13.45 26.66
CA LEU A 416 1.88 14.70 25.94
C LEU A 416 0.81 15.00 24.88
N ALA A 417 0.36 14.00 24.13
CA ALA A 417 -0.74 14.14 23.18
C ALA A 417 -2.04 14.55 23.87
N ARG A 418 -2.33 13.93 25.02
CA ARG A 418 -3.48 14.27 25.86
C ARG A 418 -3.42 15.71 26.36
N GLN A 419 -2.24 16.19 26.77
CA GLN A 419 -2.03 17.58 27.16
C GLN A 419 -2.26 18.52 25.96
N GLY A 420 -1.66 18.23 24.81
CA GLY A 420 -1.80 19.07 23.62
C GLY A 420 -3.24 19.21 23.14
N LEU A 421 -4.03 18.12 23.15
CA LEU A 421 -5.46 18.20 22.82
C LEU A 421 -6.25 19.04 23.85
N LYS A 422 -5.90 18.97 25.14
CA LYS A 422 -6.52 19.82 26.17
C LYS A 422 -6.20 21.29 25.96
N SER A 423 -4.93 21.62 25.67
CA SER A 423 -4.50 22.99 25.38
C SER A 423 -5.18 23.54 24.12
N ALA A 424 -5.45 22.68 23.13
CA ALA A 424 -6.24 23.01 21.95
C ALA A 424 -7.77 23.09 22.19
N ASN A 425 -8.22 23.03 23.45
CA ASN A 425 -9.62 23.11 23.85
C ASN A 425 -10.52 22.03 23.20
N ILE A 426 -9.98 20.83 22.97
CA ILE A 426 -10.76 19.66 22.53
C ILE A 426 -11.61 19.15 23.71
N ASP A 427 -12.85 18.76 23.43
CA ASP A 427 -13.77 18.19 24.42
C ASP A 427 -13.13 16.98 25.11
N SER A 428 -13.12 16.97 26.44
CA SER A 428 -12.49 15.90 27.22
C SER A 428 -13.03 14.51 26.90
N ARG A 429 -14.32 14.40 26.53
CA ARG A 429 -14.92 13.13 26.10
C ARG A 429 -14.34 12.62 24.79
N ASP A 430 -13.96 13.52 23.87
CA ASP A 430 -13.30 13.14 22.62
C ASP A 430 -11.86 12.72 22.89
N ILE A 431 -11.16 13.47 23.75
CA ILE A 431 -9.80 13.11 24.17
C ILE A 431 -9.78 11.71 24.78
N ASP A 432 -10.67 11.43 25.72
CA ASP A 432 -10.78 10.11 26.37
C ASP A 432 -11.17 9.04 25.36
N ARG A 433 -12.21 9.27 24.54
CA ARG A 433 -12.67 8.30 23.54
C ARG A 433 -11.54 7.86 22.62
N TYR A 434 -10.79 8.79 22.05
CA TYR A 434 -9.80 8.49 21.02
C TYR A 434 -8.44 8.07 21.59
N LEU A 435 -7.95 8.72 22.65
CA LEU A 435 -6.66 8.34 23.23
C LEU A 435 -6.75 7.04 24.03
N ASN A 436 -7.92 6.67 24.55
CA ASN A 436 -8.09 5.34 25.18
C ASN A 436 -8.03 4.21 24.13
N VAL A 437 -8.31 4.47 22.86
CA VAL A 437 -8.06 3.49 21.77
C VAL A 437 -6.56 3.26 21.60
N ILE A 438 -5.75 4.32 21.63
CA ILE A 438 -4.28 4.22 21.55
C ILE A 438 -3.73 3.51 22.79
N GLU A 439 -4.22 3.85 23.98
CA GLU A 439 -3.89 3.16 25.24
C GLU A 439 -4.26 1.66 25.18
N GLY A 440 -5.43 1.33 24.63
CA GLY A 440 -5.88 -0.04 24.39
C GLY A 440 -4.95 -0.82 23.46
N ARG A 441 -4.45 -0.19 22.39
CA ARG A 441 -3.44 -0.80 21.51
C ARG A 441 -2.10 -0.99 22.21
N LEU A 442 -1.65 0.00 22.98
CA LEU A 442 -0.39 -0.07 23.72
C LEU A 442 -0.45 -1.20 24.77
N SER A 443 -1.50 -1.27 25.58
CA SER A 443 -1.69 -2.29 26.61
C SER A 443 -1.71 -3.70 26.01
N THR A 444 -2.55 -3.93 24.99
CA THR A 444 -2.70 -5.25 24.34
C THR A 444 -1.57 -5.61 23.37
N GLY A 445 -0.78 -4.63 22.93
CA GLY A 445 0.21 -4.80 21.87
C GLY A 445 -0.40 -4.98 20.48
N ARG A 446 -1.68 -4.68 20.27
CA ARG A 446 -2.43 -5.04 19.05
C ARG A 446 -2.74 -3.84 18.16
N THR A 447 -1.95 -3.64 17.11
CA THR A 447 -2.32 -2.82 15.94
C THR A 447 -3.07 -3.66 14.88
N GLY A 448 -3.54 -3.04 13.81
CA GLY A 448 -4.11 -3.74 12.66
C GLY A 448 -3.14 -4.76 12.05
N SER A 449 -1.87 -4.36 11.90
CA SER A 449 -0.82 -5.27 11.43
C SER A 449 -0.58 -6.45 12.35
N GLN A 450 -0.61 -6.22 13.67
CA GLN A 450 -0.41 -7.30 14.63
C GLN A 450 -1.60 -8.26 14.66
N TRP A 451 -2.84 -7.74 14.63
CA TRP A 451 -4.04 -8.56 14.57
C TRP A 451 -4.07 -9.45 13.32
N LEU A 452 -3.72 -8.89 12.16
CA LEU A 452 -3.69 -9.61 10.89
C LEU A 452 -2.66 -10.75 10.93
N ILE A 453 -1.41 -10.46 11.32
CA ILE A 453 -0.35 -11.48 11.41
C ILE A 453 -0.72 -12.59 12.40
N GLN A 454 -1.23 -12.23 13.58
CA GLN A 454 -1.65 -13.22 14.59
C GLN A 454 -2.81 -14.08 14.09
N SER A 455 -3.76 -13.51 13.38
CA SER A 455 -4.88 -14.24 12.78
C SER A 455 -4.41 -15.23 11.71
N LEU A 456 -3.50 -14.82 10.82
CA LEU A 456 -2.92 -15.71 9.81
C LEU A 456 -2.07 -16.84 10.44
N ALA A 457 -1.35 -16.53 11.52
CA ALA A 457 -0.58 -17.51 12.27
C ALA A 457 -1.49 -18.53 12.98
N LYS A 458 -2.62 -18.08 13.54
CA LYS A 458 -3.61 -18.95 14.18
C LYS A 458 -4.16 -19.99 13.22
N MET A 459 -4.52 -19.59 12.00
CA MET A 459 -5.08 -20.47 10.99
C MET A 459 -4.01 -21.31 10.24
N LYS A 460 -2.74 -21.24 10.63
CA LYS A 460 -1.65 -21.91 9.90
C LYS A 460 -1.83 -23.43 9.93
N GLY A 461 -1.79 -24.06 8.76
CA GLY A 461 -1.96 -25.51 8.61
C GLY A 461 -3.40 -25.98 8.56
N GLU A 462 -4.39 -25.07 8.71
CA GLU A 462 -5.81 -25.43 8.63
C GLU A 462 -6.41 -25.23 7.23
N ALA A 463 -5.78 -24.42 6.37
CA ALA A 463 -6.22 -24.18 4.98
C ALA A 463 -5.08 -23.55 4.13
N THR A 464 -5.29 -23.48 2.82
CA THR A 464 -4.37 -22.83 1.87
C THR A 464 -4.14 -21.35 2.24
N GLN A 465 -3.06 -20.76 1.74
CA GLN A 465 -2.76 -19.36 2.02
C GLN A 465 -3.88 -18.42 1.54
N ALA A 466 -4.42 -18.62 0.34
CA ALA A 466 -5.45 -17.73 -0.20
C ALA A 466 -6.76 -17.81 0.61
N VAL A 467 -7.15 -19.01 1.07
CA VAL A 467 -8.33 -19.19 1.94
C VAL A 467 -8.15 -18.42 3.26
N ARG A 468 -6.96 -18.49 3.87
CA ARG A 468 -6.64 -17.75 5.10
C ARG A 468 -6.64 -16.22 4.89
N LEU A 469 -6.09 -15.75 3.78
CA LEU A 469 -6.10 -14.33 3.41
C LEU A 469 -7.54 -13.85 3.17
N GLY A 470 -8.36 -14.61 2.45
CA GLY A 470 -9.79 -14.30 2.27
C GLY A 470 -10.55 -14.28 3.59
N SER A 471 -10.26 -15.22 4.50
CA SER A 471 -10.93 -15.28 5.82
C SER A 471 -10.59 -14.08 6.69
N VAL A 472 -9.31 -13.68 6.75
CA VAL A 472 -8.92 -12.48 7.53
C VAL A 472 -9.49 -11.20 6.92
N THR A 473 -9.54 -11.08 5.59
CA THR A 473 -10.15 -9.94 4.90
C THR A 473 -11.63 -9.79 5.22
N ARG A 474 -12.41 -10.88 5.11
CA ARG A 474 -13.84 -10.86 5.44
C ARG A 474 -14.11 -10.62 6.92
N THR A 475 -13.33 -11.26 7.80
CA THR A 475 -13.44 -11.00 9.24
C THR A 475 -13.15 -9.52 9.54
N ALA A 476 -12.17 -8.90 8.88
CA ALA A 476 -11.90 -7.48 9.04
C ALA A 476 -13.08 -6.61 8.57
N LEU A 477 -13.72 -6.97 7.45
CA LEU A 477 -14.92 -6.29 6.97
C LEU A 477 -16.07 -6.37 8.00
N ASP A 478 -16.35 -7.56 8.53
CA ASP A 478 -17.42 -7.76 9.53
C ASP A 478 -17.16 -6.94 10.80
N ARG A 479 -15.90 -6.90 11.25
CA ARG A 479 -15.51 -6.11 12.42
C ARG A 479 -15.58 -4.60 12.13
N GLN A 480 -15.29 -4.17 10.90
CA GLN A 480 -15.49 -2.79 10.49
C GLN A 480 -16.96 -2.37 10.46
N TRP A 481 -17.88 -3.28 10.14
CA TRP A 481 -19.32 -3.02 10.25
C TRP A 481 -19.77 -2.89 11.71
N GLN A 482 -19.15 -3.62 12.64
CA GLN A 482 -19.39 -3.48 14.08
C GLN A 482 -18.84 -2.16 14.63
N GLY A 483 -17.71 -1.70 14.09
CA GLY A 483 -17.12 -0.40 14.42
C GLY A 483 -16.26 -0.37 15.70
N ASP A 484 -16.06 -1.53 16.36
CA ASP A 484 -15.17 -1.64 17.51
C ASP A 484 -13.71 -1.43 17.10
N PRO A 485 -12.85 -0.86 17.95
CA PRO A 485 -11.44 -0.63 17.63
C PRO A 485 -10.64 -1.94 17.59
N VAL A 486 -9.63 -2.03 16.72
CA VAL A 486 -8.92 -3.30 16.42
C VAL A 486 -8.29 -4.00 17.64
N HIS A 487 -7.94 -3.25 18.68
CA HIS A 487 -7.35 -3.85 19.88
C HIS A 487 -8.33 -4.75 20.65
N THR A 488 -9.64 -4.58 20.47
CA THR A 488 -10.69 -5.40 21.10
C THR A 488 -11.07 -6.62 20.27
N TRP A 489 -10.65 -6.68 19.00
CA TRP A 489 -11.08 -7.75 18.10
C TRP A 489 -10.54 -9.11 18.54
N PRO A 490 -11.36 -10.17 18.53
CA PRO A 490 -10.85 -11.53 18.57
C PRO A 490 -10.07 -11.83 17.28
N LEU A 491 -9.11 -12.76 17.36
CA LEU A 491 -8.40 -13.23 16.18
C LEU A 491 -9.37 -13.89 15.19
N ALA A 492 -9.13 -13.68 13.90
CA ALA A 492 -9.91 -14.33 12.85
C ALA A 492 -9.78 -15.86 12.94
N ASN A 493 -10.83 -16.54 12.52
CA ASN A 493 -10.88 -18.00 12.37
C ASN A 493 -11.26 -18.32 10.93
N LEU A 494 -11.11 -19.58 10.54
CA LEU A 494 -11.71 -20.08 9.31
C LEU A 494 -13.21 -20.20 9.51
N ASP A 495 -13.98 -19.36 8.82
CA ASP A 495 -15.42 -19.58 8.72
C ASP A 495 -15.70 -20.62 7.64
N ARG A 496 -15.75 -21.90 8.05
CA ARG A 496 -16.00 -23.05 7.16
C ARG A 496 -17.34 -22.95 6.42
N SER A 497 -18.28 -22.13 6.89
CA SER A 497 -19.62 -22.04 6.29
C SER A 497 -19.64 -21.20 5.00
N ASP A 498 -18.79 -20.17 4.86
CA ASP A 498 -18.76 -19.30 3.68
C ASP A 498 -17.41 -19.37 2.91
N SER A 499 -16.31 -19.78 3.57
CA SER A 499 -14.99 -19.84 2.95
C SER A 499 -14.90 -20.84 1.79
N VAL A 500 -15.56 -22.00 1.92
CA VAL A 500 -15.46 -23.12 0.96
C VAL A 500 -16.20 -22.79 -0.36
N LYS A 501 -17.30 -22.02 -0.33
CA LYS A 501 -18.03 -21.63 -1.56
C LYS A 501 -17.31 -20.54 -2.38
N ARG A 502 -16.39 -19.80 -1.76
CA ARG A 502 -15.80 -18.56 -2.30
C ARG A 502 -14.28 -18.63 -2.50
N GLY A 503 -13.61 -19.50 -1.74
CA GLY A 503 -12.14 -19.70 -1.79
C GLY A 503 -11.65 -20.67 -2.86
N TYR A 504 -12.56 -21.29 -3.63
CA TYR A 504 -12.21 -22.32 -4.63
C TYR A 504 -12.87 -22.04 -6.00
N ARG A 505 -13.02 -20.77 -6.38
CA ARG A 505 -13.55 -20.37 -7.71
C ARG A 505 -12.47 -20.34 -8.79
N ARG A 506 -11.26 -19.90 -8.45
CA ARG A 506 -10.12 -19.78 -9.38
C ARG A 506 -8.94 -20.62 -8.92
N VAL A 507 -8.17 -21.11 -9.88
CA VAL A 507 -6.99 -21.96 -9.65
C VAL A 507 -6.00 -21.30 -8.68
N GLU A 508 -5.74 -19.99 -8.80
CA GLU A 508 -4.80 -19.27 -7.94
C GLU A 508 -5.10 -19.34 -6.44
N GLN A 509 -6.34 -19.66 -6.06
CA GLN A 509 -6.77 -19.68 -4.67
C GLN A 509 -6.36 -20.97 -3.93
N TYR A 510 -6.04 -22.03 -4.67
CA TYR A 510 -5.70 -23.32 -4.08
C TYR A 510 -4.55 -24.05 -4.80
N MET A 511 -3.98 -23.47 -5.86
CA MET A 511 -2.77 -24.01 -6.47
C MET A 511 -1.61 -24.05 -5.47
N THR A 512 -0.79 -25.10 -5.57
CA THR A 512 0.48 -25.17 -4.86
C THR A 512 1.49 -24.25 -5.56
N THR A 513 2.09 -23.34 -4.80
CA THR A 513 3.10 -22.38 -5.29
C THR A 513 4.52 -22.66 -4.78
N ASP A 514 4.67 -23.55 -3.80
CA ASP A 514 5.97 -24.06 -3.37
C ASP A 514 6.33 -25.25 -4.28
N LEU A 515 7.03 -24.95 -5.36
CA LEU A 515 7.23 -25.88 -6.47
C LEU A 515 8.60 -26.54 -6.37
N PHE A 516 8.61 -27.85 -6.59
CA PHE A 516 9.82 -28.62 -6.84
C PHE A 516 9.92 -28.88 -8.35
N THR A 517 10.93 -28.31 -9.00
CA THR A 517 11.17 -28.43 -10.44
C THR A 517 12.54 -29.05 -10.73
N VAL A 518 12.71 -29.54 -11.96
CA VAL A 518 13.97 -30.08 -12.48
C VAL A 518 14.24 -29.55 -13.88
N ASN A 519 15.48 -29.64 -14.35
CA ASN A 519 15.87 -29.36 -15.73
C ASN A 519 15.77 -30.59 -16.63
N GLU A 520 15.75 -30.38 -17.95
CA GLU A 520 15.73 -31.44 -18.96
C GLU A 520 16.90 -32.43 -18.85
N ASP A 521 18.06 -31.96 -18.37
CA ASP A 521 19.29 -32.73 -18.27
C ASP A 521 19.49 -33.39 -16.88
N ASP A 522 18.60 -33.11 -15.91
CA ASP A 522 18.67 -33.73 -14.59
C ASP A 522 18.41 -35.25 -14.67
N SER A 523 18.85 -35.99 -13.65
CA SER A 523 18.67 -37.43 -13.62
C SER A 523 17.24 -37.82 -13.20
N VAL A 524 16.72 -38.89 -13.81
CA VAL A 524 15.45 -39.50 -13.41
C VAL A 524 15.49 -39.99 -11.94
N ASP A 525 16.66 -40.39 -11.45
CA ASP A 525 16.86 -40.78 -10.04
C ASP A 525 16.63 -39.61 -9.09
N LEU A 526 17.10 -38.40 -9.44
CA LEU A 526 16.82 -37.19 -8.66
C LEU A 526 15.32 -36.95 -8.59
N VAL A 527 14.62 -37.03 -9.73
CA VAL A 527 13.15 -36.86 -9.78
C VAL A 527 12.45 -37.89 -8.92
N ALA A 528 12.84 -39.16 -9.00
CA ALA A 528 12.24 -40.24 -8.21
C ALA A 528 12.45 -40.03 -6.70
N ASN A 529 13.66 -39.65 -6.28
CA ASN A 529 13.95 -39.32 -4.89
C ASN A 529 13.20 -38.07 -4.42
N MET A 530 13.14 -37.02 -5.25
CA MET A 530 12.39 -35.80 -4.96
C MET A 530 10.90 -36.08 -4.75
N MET A 531 10.29 -36.92 -5.59
CA MET A 531 8.90 -37.37 -5.42
C MET A 531 8.67 -38.06 -4.06
N VAL A 532 9.62 -38.88 -3.61
CA VAL A 532 9.54 -39.55 -2.30
C VAL A 532 9.78 -38.58 -1.13
N TRP A 533 10.81 -37.74 -1.22
CA TRP A 533 11.19 -36.84 -0.13
C TRP A 533 10.16 -35.73 0.11
N GLN A 534 9.53 -35.24 -0.95
CA GLN A 534 8.57 -34.14 -0.89
C GLN A 534 7.11 -34.62 -0.98
N ASP A 535 6.88 -35.93 -1.05
CA ASP A 535 5.55 -36.56 -1.22
C ASP A 535 4.75 -35.97 -2.40
N VAL A 536 5.42 -35.76 -3.54
CA VAL A 536 4.82 -35.22 -4.77
C VAL A 536 4.74 -36.28 -5.86
N ARG A 537 3.69 -36.21 -6.70
CA ARG A 537 3.46 -37.17 -7.80
C ARG A 537 3.79 -36.63 -9.18
N HIS A 538 4.03 -35.33 -9.27
CA HIS A 538 4.25 -34.60 -10.51
C HIS A 538 5.37 -33.60 -10.27
N VAL A 539 6.35 -33.60 -11.16
CA VAL A 539 7.50 -32.71 -11.11
C VAL A 539 7.57 -31.97 -12.44
N PRO A 540 7.26 -30.66 -12.46
CA PRO A 540 7.43 -29.82 -13.64
C PRO A 540 8.89 -29.77 -14.08
N VAL A 541 9.11 -29.72 -15.39
CA VAL A 541 10.44 -29.58 -16.00
C VAL A 541 10.55 -28.19 -16.60
N GLU A 542 11.57 -27.46 -16.16
CA GLU A 542 11.87 -26.11 -16.63
C GLU A 542 13.15 -26.09 -17.46
N ASP A 543 13.26 -25.12 -18.36
CA ASP A 543 14.53 -24.81 -19.01
C ASP A 543 15.35 -23.80 -18.19
N SER A 544 16.56 -23.48 -18.70
CA SER A 544 17.43 -22.46 -18.11
C SER A 544 16.84 -21.04 -18.03
N GLN A 545 15.70 -20.79 -18.68
CA GLN A 545 14.96 -19.52 -18.68
C GLN A 545 13.72 -19.58 -17.77
N HIS A 546 13.56 -20.66 -16.99
CA HIS A 546 12.39 -20.93 -16.14
C HIS A 546 11.08 -21.01 -16.93
N GLN A 547 11.14 -21.41 -18.19
CA GLN A 547 9.95 -21.75 -18.97
C GLN A 547 9.60 -23.21 -18.75
N LEU A 548 8.31 -23.52 -18.63
CA LEU A 548 7.84 -24.88 -18.51
C LEU A 548 8.00 -25.62 -19.84
N VAL A 549 8.88 -26.63 -19.90
CA VAL A 549 9.16 -27.43 -21.12
C VAL A 549 8.67 -28.87 -21.02
N GLY A 550 8.34 -29.35 -19.81
CA GLY A 550 7.85 -30.71 -19.64
C GLY A 550 7.21 -30.98 -18.29
N LEU A 551 6.72 -32.20 -18.13
CA LEU A 551 6.19 -32.71 -16.87
C LEU A 551 6.57 -34.18 -16.71
N VAL A 552 7.21 -34.51 -15.59
CA VAL A 552 7.43 -35.91 -15.18
C VAL A 552 6.34 -36.32 -14.21
N THR A 553 5.75 -37.48 -14.43
CA THR A 553 4.72 -38.03 -13.54
C THR A 553 5.23 -39.31 -12.89
N TYR A 554 4.74 -39.61 -11.69
CA TYR A 554 5.03 -40.88 -11.02
C TYR A 554 4.75 -42.11 -11.92
N ARG A 555 3.70 -42.04 -12.77
CA ARG A 555 3.41 -43.09 -13.76
C ARG A 555 4.51 -43.26 -14.82
N THR A 556 5.16 -42.16 -15.20
CA THR A 556 6.29 -42.20 -16.13
C THR A 556 7.46 -42.96 -15.52
N ILE A 557 7.79 -42.68 -14.25
CA ILE A 557 8.84 -43.37 -13.50
C ILE A 557 8.54 -44.86 -13.38
N LEU A 558 7.30 -45.23 -13.01
CA LEU A 558 6.89 -46.64 -12.91
C LEU A 558 6.99 -47.37 -14.26
N ARG A 559 6.64 -46.72 -15.38
CA ARG A 559 6.77 -47.32 -16.71
C ARG A 559 8.22 -47.54 -17.10
N LEU A 560 9.12 -46.64 -16.72
CA LEU A 560 10.54 -46.78 -16.96
C LEU A 560 11.10 -48.01 -16.21
N ILE A 561 10.75 -48.16 -14.94
CA ILE A 561 11.14 -49.33 -14.13
C ILE A 561 10.53 -50.62 -14.71
N GLY A 562 9.26 -50.60 -15.11
CA GLY A 562 8.57 -51.77 -15.65
C GLY A 562 9.04 -52.21 -17.04
N ASN A 563 9.61 -51.30 -17.83
CA ASN A 563 10.13 -51.58 -19.18
C ASN A 563 11.62 -51.94 -19.18
N GLN A 564 12.36 -51.62 -18.12
CA GLN A 564 13.72 -52.12 -17.95
C GLN A 564 13.67 -53.60 -17.57
N ARG A 565 13.80 -54.48 -18.57
CA ARG A 565 14.32 -55.83 -18.34
C ARG A 565 15.71 -55.68 -17.75
N THR A 566 15.89 -56.19 -16.53
CA THR A 566 17.17 -56.47 -15.88
C THR A 566 18.22 -56.85 -16.91
N ASP A 567 19.17 -55.95 -17.15
CA ASP A 567 20.55 -56.17 -17.65
C ASP A 567 21.05 -54.89 -18.34
N ALA A 568 21.35 -53.85 -17.58
CA ALA A 568 22.30 -52.80 -17.96
C ALA A 568 22.77 -52.03 -16.73
N GLU A 569 24.08 -51.96 -16.54
CA GLU A 569 24.72 -51.11 -15.54
C GLU A 569 24.42 -49.63 -15.81
N SER A 570 23.84 -48.96 -14.82
CA SER A 570 24.09 -47.57 -14.37
C SER A 570 24.32 -46.46 -15.40
N GLU A 571 23.58 -46.40 -16.52
CA GLU A 571 23.46 -45.14 -17.26
C GLU A 571 22.39 -44.26 -16.59
N THR A 572 22.81 -43.10 -16.06
CA THR A 572 21.88 -42.08 -15.55
C THR A 572 20.99 -41.59 -16.68
N ILE A 573 19.71 -41.92 -16.60
CA ILE A 573 18.71 -41.51 -17.60
C ILE A 573 18.36 -40.04 -17.37
N ALA A 574 18.46 -39.22 -18.41
CA ALA A 574 18.08 -37.81 -18.37
C ALA A 574 16.55 -37.65 -18.39
N VAL A 575 16.04 -36.65 -17.67
CA VAL A 575 14.62 -36.30 -17.59
C VAL A 575 13.99 -36.09 -18.98
N SER A 576 14.72 -35.46 -19.89
CA SER A 576 14.30 -35.20 -21.27
C SER A 576 13.85 -36.45 -22.05
N THR A 577 14.33 -37.63 -21.67
CA THR A 577 13.99 -38.90 -22.31
C THR A 577 12.63 -39.47 -21.87
N VAL A 578 12.14 -39.04 -20.71
CA VAL A 578 10.92 -39.58 -20.09
C VAL A 578 9.81 -38.55 -19.93
N MET A 579 10.17 -37.27 -19.86
CA MET A 579 9.19 -36.22 -19.60
C MET A 579 8.13 -36.14 -20.70
N LYS A 580 6.92 -35.74 -20.30
CA LYS A 580 5.89 -35.36 -21.26
C LYS A 580 6.15 -33.92 -21.70
N ARG A 581 6.54 -33.74 -22.97
CA ARG A 581 6.64 -32.42 -23.60
C ARG A 581 5.26 -31.78 -23.76
N ASP A 582 5.24 -30.46 -23.73
CA ASP A 582 4.04 -29.63 -23.89
C ASP A 582 2.87 -30.06 -22.97
N PRO A 583 3.07 -30.03 -21.63
CA PRO A 583 2.00 -30.36 -20.70
C PRO A 583 0.81 -29.42 -20.90
N ILE A 584 -0.39 -29.91 -20.59
CA ILE A 584 -1.59 -29.07 -20.63
C ILE A 584 -1.56 -28.17 -19.41
N THR A 585 -1.65 -26.86 -19.64
CA THR A 585 -1.55 -25.83 -18.61
C THR A 585 -2.85 -25.05 -18.46
N VAL A 586 -2.95 -24.32 -17.36
CA VAL A 586 -4.01 -23.33 -17.09
C VAL A 586 -3.39 -22.02 -16.62
N SER A 587 -4.16 -20.94 -16.62
CA SER A 587 -3.73 -19.68 -16.01
C SER A 587 -4.19 -19.59 -14.54
N PRO A 588 -3.58 -18.73 -13.71
CA PRO A 588 -4.04 -18.48 -12.33
C PRO A 588 -5.52 -18.09 -12.24
N GLU A 589 -6.00 -17.35 -13.23
CA GLU A 589 -7.37 -16.83 -13.30
C GLU A 589 -8.39 -17.86 -13.80
N THR A 590 -7.94 -19.04 -14.26
CA THR A 590 -8.81 -20.09 -14.79
C THR A 590 -9.81 -20.55 -13.72
N GLU A 591 -11.08 -20.69 -14.10
CA GLU A 591 -12.14 -21.14 -13.19
C GLU A 591 -11.91 -22.61 -12.79
N THR A 592 -12.13 -22.93 -11.51
CA THR A 592 -11.96 -24.29 -10.94
C THR A 592 -12.74 -25.34 -11.73
N LEU A 593 -13.99 -25.03 -12.10
CA LEU A 593 -14.82 -25.95 -12.87
C LEU A 593 -14.28 -26.17 -14.29
N GLU A 594 -13.66 -25.16 -14.90
CA GLU A 594 -13.00 -25.28 -16.19
C GLU A 594 -11.75 -26.16 -16.07
N ALA A 595 -10.92 -25.93 -15.06
CA ALA A 595 -9.76 -26.76 -14.77
C ALA A 595 -10.14 -28.24 -14.53
N ILE A 596 -11.18 -28.51 -13.75
CA ILE A 596 -11.72 -29.87 -13.53
C ILE A 596 -12.17 -30.50 -14.85
N ARG A 597 -12.94 -29.77 -15.67
CA ARG A 597 -13.40 -30.27 -16.98
C ARG A 597 -12.23 -30.57 -17.91
N LEU A 598 -11.20 -29.72 -17.89
CA LEU A 598 -9.99 -29.91 -18.67
C LEU A 598 -9.23 -31.17 -18.23
N MET A 599 -9.07 -31.39 -16.92
CA MET A 599 -8.43 -32.58 -16.36
C MET A 599 -9.18 -33.86 -16.73
N LEU A 600 -10.50 -33.88 -16.55
CA LEU A 600 -11.35 -35.01 -16.88
C LEU A 600 -11.34 -35.30 -18.38
N GLY A 601 -11.51 -34.27 -19.22
CA GLY A 601 -11.57 -34.41 -20.67
C GLY A 601 -10.25 -34.83 -21.30
N LYS A 602 -9.12 -34.35 -20.76
CA LYS A 602 -7.77 -34.69 -21.24
C LYS A 602 -7.13 -35.87 -20.49
N LYS A 603 -7.82 -36.41 -19.48
CA LYS A 603 -7.38 -37.53 -18.63
C LYS A 603 -6.00 -37.28 -17.99
N VAL A 604 -5.80 -36.06 -17.50
CA VAL A 604 -4.59 -35.66 -16.77
C VAL A 604 -4.91 -35.50 -15.29
N SER A 605 -4.00 -35.90 -14.40
CA SER A 605 -4.14 -35.77 -12.95
C SER A 605 -3.45 -34.53 -12.38
N CYS A 606 -2.92 -33.67 -13.24
CA CYS A 606 -2.22 -32.45 -12.87
C CYS A 606 -2.28 -31.45 -14.02
N LEU A 607 -2.38 -30.16 -13.68
CA LEU A 607 -2.24 -29.02 -14.56
C LEU A 607 -1.19 -28.08 -13.97
N PRO A 608 -0.03 -27.91 -14.62
CA PRO A 608 0.86 -26.80 -14.31
C PRO A 608 0.16 -25.47 -14.60
N VAL A 609 0.34 -24.50 -13.72
CA VAL A 609 -0.23 -23.16 -13.82
C VAL A 609 0.82 -22.22 -14.38
N VAL A 610 0.55 -21.63 -15.54
CA VAL A 610 1.51 -20.81 -16.27
C VAL A 610 0.96 -19.40 -16.47
N LYS A 611 1.80 -18.40 -16.24
CA LYS A 611 1.51 -16.98 -16.52
C LYS A 611 2.66 -16.36 -17.28
N GLU A 612 2.36 -15.73 -18.41
CA GLU A 612 3.38 -15.10 -19.29
C GLU A 612 4.54 -16.06 -19.66
N GLY A 613 4.20 -17.34 -19.91
CA GLY A 613 5.15 -18.41 -20.24
C GLY A 613 5.88 -19.03 -19.04
N LYS A 614 5.83 -18.40 -17.86
CA LYS A 614 6.50 -18.89 -16.65
C LYS A 614 5.59 -19.76 -15.79
N LEU A 615 6.16 -20.81 -15.20
CA LEU A 615 5.47 -21.65 -14.23
C LEU A 615 5.29 -20.86 -12.91
N VAL A 616 4.04 -20.76 -12.44
CA VAL A 616 3.68 -20.01 -11.22
C VAL A 616 2.95 -20.85 -10.18
N GLY A 617 2.55 -22.07 -10.53
CA GLY A 617 1.91 -23.00 -9.61
C GLY A 617 1.64 -24.35 -10.24
N ILE A 618 1.05 -25.25 -9.46
CA ILE A 618 0.58 -26.56 -9.91
C ILE A 618 -0.75 -26.88 -9.21
N VAL A 619 -1.66 -27.52 -9.94
CA VAL A 619 -2.90 -28.05 -9.37
C VAL A 619 -3.06 -29.51 -9.79
N SER A 620 -3.36 -30.38 -8.83
CA SER A 620 -3.47 -31.82 -8.97
C SER A 620 -4.85 -32.34 -8.56
N ASP A 621 -5.13 -33.59 -8.87
CA ASP A 621 -6.33 -34.28 -8.43
C ASP A 621 -6.45 -34.34 -6.89
N HIS A 622 -5.32 -34.37 -6.17
CA HIS A 622 -5.30 -34.32 -4.72
C HIS A 622 -5.84 -32.99 -4.19
N ASP A 623 -5.42 -31.85 -4.75
CA ASP A 623 -5.91 -30.53 -4.35
C ASP A 623 -7.43 -30.44 -4.55
N PHE A 624 -7.95 -30.97 -5.66
CA PHE A 624 -9.39 -31.05 -5.89
C PHE A 624 -10.12 -32.00 -4.93
N LEU A 625 -9.48 -33.08 -4.49
CA LEU A 625 -10.05 -33.99 -3.50
C LEU A 625 -10.14 -33.35 -2.12
N GLU A 626 -9.15 -32.55 -1.72
CA GLU A 626 -9.23 -31.76 -0.48
C GLU A 626 -10.38 -30.77 -0.55
N VAL A 627 -10.48 -30.01 -1.64
CA VAL A 627 -11.59 -29.09 -1.90
C VAL A 627 -12.94 -29.82 -1.87
N ALA A 628 -13.04 -30.98 -2.52
CA ALA A 628 -14.26 -31.77 -2.55
C ALA A 628 -14.60 -32.35 -1.17
N ALA A 629 -13.61 -32.80 -0.39
CA ALA A 629 -13.82 -33.30 0.95
C ALA A 629 -14.39 -32.21 1.86
N GLU A 630 -13.84 -30.99 1.83
CA GLU A 630 -14.38 -29.85 2.57
C GLU A 630 -15.80 -29.49 2.14
N LEU A 631 -16.09 -29.51 0.83
CA LEU A 631 -17.44 -29.27 0.30
C LEU A 631 -18.44 -30.35 0.74
N PHE A 632 -18.04 -31.63 0.70
CA PHE A 632 -18.89 -32.75 1.10
C PHE A 632 -19.11 -32.80 2.60
N GLU A 633 -18.09 -32.56 3.43
CA GLU A 633 -18.26 -32.44 4.88
C GLU A 633 -19.33 -31.40 5.21
N LYS A 634 -19.36 -30.28 4.48
CA LYS A 634 -20.37 -29.25 4.69
C LYS A 634 -21.78 -29.66 4.25
N GLU A 635 -21.92 -30.19 3.04
CA GLU A 635 -23.25 -30.53 2.48
C GLU A 635 -23.86 -31.80 3.11
N LEU A 636 -23.02 -32.71 3.65
CA LEU A 636 -23.46 -33.97 4.28
C LEU A 636 -23.51 -33.91 5.81
N ALA A 637 -22.91 -32.91 6.46
CA ALA A 637 -23.02 -32.70 7.92
C ALA A 637 -24.20 -31.80 8.34
N GLN A 638 -25.00 -31.33 7.38
CA GLN A 638 -26.35 -30.80 7.62
C GLN A 638 -27.35 -31.95 7.67
#